data_AF-A0A1H7AIB1-F1
#
_entry.id   AF-A0A1H7AIB1-F1
#
_cell.length_a   1.000
_cell.length_b   1.000
_cell.length_c   1.000
_cell.angle_alpha   90.00
_cell.angle_beta   90.00
_cell.angle_gamma   90.00
#
_symmetry.space_group_name_H-M   'P 1'
#
loop_
_entity.id
_entity.type
_entity.pdbx_description
1 polymer ?
#
loop_
_entity_poly.entity_id
_entity_poly.type
_entity_poly.pdbx_seq_one_letter_code
_entity_poly.pdbx_strand_id
1 'polypeptide(L)'
;MCGVHPNFLLKMERYHTQYFSKLFLLLLLLSTTNSSAQKWLGNEWIDTTQTYLRIPVVETGFYRITFSELQKAGFPVNMAGPESLQLFRRGKEVAIELNPGNENSGFEGFLDFYGEKNNGALDSSLYVTPKDMPHSYYSLYSDTASYFLTFRSNEKIGKRISISGSKTSKELISDHFEEVIQVRSEEYPAGNLYPMGSTYENGTALTSYDTGEGWTGKELLNNQSETLRLTLENPVLLKFEGSEIELLIVGRSAGNHQFVIQTGEPGAIVRTVDTLNLLNYNASAFKFQLNSRDITADGKLAVTIMPINNSGSVSVSYTNWRYPQKTAIPLNQKQKIYYFDFESSKKSAVFINAKNWQFYDCSNAYELKRLFIQDSILVLNGAKKVIAFKEFLKILPMRIVKFKSISPEIDYLIITHPLVRNSISSSKDPVREYADYRASKEGGDFRTLILNSEEVFDQFNYGEPGPLGIRNAISFLHKNTSLKFVLLLGKSIDPQTARHQLKARQNDMIPNGGWPGSDMALTMGLDDSTIYVPIVPIGRVNAETPQNVYDYLQKVKTYEAQNKAASWRKNILHLSGGHTVNEREIFRQYVESFEKRIAFSSLGVNVQTISKRTDEPIEIFPVDTIINKGVALMTLYGHSGLNSNDINIGNPRDADRNYKNAPLYPAVLVNGCAMGNIYYSTPAVSNDWILTPEKGSVLFLAHTHNGVTSSLKHYTDAFYEVLADSLFTSEPFGLIQQEAIRRNVKKYPTISDGITAQQMNLLGDPAIKIFPTKLPDYTWQPDLLRFFDPTGKVLTNQSDSVNIKIGIKNNGRFKFEKYEIAIERINGDKNTKYLIHRNTTAYLDTLSITLSNKNYNSGPEKWNFTIDPNNLLQEENKANNYFETDFILPESNEETPAQISDAGVSPNPSNEHFRFFMNIDGLVLPEKWKIKVFDIQGRTIYDTELQPHLGKNEHIWRPVRMPAGMYLYRIEPDKRYIPSSDKVEKAMTGKLIWMH
;
A
#
# COMPACT_ATOMS: atom_id res chain seq x y z
N MET A 1 27.88 74.24 -51.02
CA MET A 1 28.50 72.93 -50.65
C MET A 1 28.52 72.87 -49.14
N CYS A 2 27.91 71.96 -48.38
CA CYS A 2 27.15 70.73 -48.60
C CYS A 2 26.05 70.68 -47.53
N GLY A 3 24.87 70.18 -47.88
CA GLY A 3 23.74 70.00 -46.97
C GLY A 3 23.91 68.78 -46.08
N VAL A 4 23.42 68.88 -44.84
CA VAL A 4 23.20 67.72 -43.96
C VAL A 4 21.77 67.26 -44.16
N HIS A 5 21.63 66.00 -44.62
CA HIS A 5 20.39 65.39 -45.09
C HIS A 5 19.42 65.02 -43.94
N PRO A 6 18.08 65.10 -44.12
CA PRO A 6 17.07 64.84 -43.08
C PRO A 6 16.91 63.37 -42.65
N ASN A 7 17.80 62.46 -43.05
CA ASN A 7 17.61 61.01 -42.95
C ASN A 7 18.19 60.36 -41.68
N PHE A 8 18.77 61.14 -40.75
CA PHE A 8 19.41 60.57 -39.57
C PHE A 8 18.48 60.44 -38.35
N LEU A 9 17.53 61.36 -38.17
CA LEU A 9 16.59 61.32 -37.03
C LEU A 9 15.47 60.28 -37.20
N LEU A 10 14.98 60.06 -38.43
CA LEU A 10 13.96 59.04 -38.72
C LEU A 10 14.47 57.59 -38.66
N LYS A 11 15.79 57.37 -38.75
CA LYS A 11 16.38 56.04 -38.59
C LYS A 11 16.50 55.65 -37.11
N MET A 12 16.87 56.56 -36.21
CA MET A 12 16.98 56.22 -34.77
C MET A 12 15.62 55.91 -34.12
N GLU A 13 14.53 56.58 -34.51
CA GLU A 13 13.19 56.21 -34.00
C GLU A 13 12.77 54.81 -34.45
N ARG A 14 12.96 54.43 -35.73
CA ARG A 14 12.61 53.08 -36.21
C ARG A 14 13.44 51.96 -35.57
N TYR A 15 14.71 52.21 -35.25
CA TYR A 15 15.53 51.24 -34.54
C TYR A 15 15.10 51.12 -33.07
N HIS A 16 14.82 52.22 -32.36
CA HIS A 16 14.33 52.15 -30.98
C HIS A 16 12.96 51.48 -30.86
N THR A 17 12.00 51.75 -31.77
CA THR A 17 10.70 51.08 -31.74
C THR A 17 10.79 49.59 -32.04
N GLN A 18 11.66 49.16 -32.96
CA GLN A 18 11.86 47.73 -33.26
C GLN A 18 12.51 46.96 -32.10
N TYR A 19 13.49 47.56 -31.41
CA TYR A 19 14.12 46.92 -30.25
C TYR A 19 13.20 46.92 -29.03
N PHE A 20 12.43 47.99 -28.78
CA PHE A 20 11.41 47.99 -27.73
C PHE A 20 10.29 47.00 -28.01
N SER A 21 9.80 46.89 -29.25
CA SER A 21 8.78 45.90 -29.61
C SER A 21 9.30 44.47 -29.49
N LYS A 22 10.58 44.21 -29.81
CA LYS A 22 11.19 42.89 -29.66
C LYS A 22 11.46 42.56 -28.18
N LEU A 23 11.90 43.52 -27.38
CA LEU A 23 12.12 43.35 -25.94
C LEU A 23 10.79 43.19 -25.19
N PHE A 24 9.74 43.91 -25.62
CA PHE A 24 8.39 43.78 -25.08
C PHE A 24 7.74 42.45 -25.51
N LEU A 25 7.98 41.95 -26.74
CA LEU A 25 7.57 40.59 -27.14
C LEU A 25 8.33 39.51 -26.35
N LEU A 26 9.63 39.72 -26.08
CA LEU A 26 10.46 38.80 -25.30
C LEU A 26 10.02 38.80 -23.82
N LEU A 27 9.68 39.96 -23.26
CA LEU A 27 9.10 40.09 -21.92
C LEU A 27 7.67 39.53 -21.86
N LEU A 28 6.87 39.65 -22.93
CA LEU A 28 5.56 39.00 -23.02
C LEU A 28 5.68 37.47 -23.08
N LEU A 29 6.67 36.96 -23.84
CA LEU A 29 7.02 35.54 -23.93
C LEU A 29 7.63 35.00 -22.62
N LEU A 30 8.31 35.84 -21.85
CA LEU A 30 8.81 35.51 -20.50
C LEU A 30 7.73 35.70 -19.41
N SER A 31 6.65 36.42 -19.72
CA SER A 31 5.46 36.59 -18.88
C SER A 31 4.34 35.61 -19.20
N THR A 32 4.59 34.59 -20.04
CA THR A 32 3.73 33.41 -20.02
C THR A 32 3.88 32.80 -18.63
N THR A 33 2.95 33.16 -17.76
CA THR A 33 2.59 32.41 -16.55
C THR A 33 2.79 30.94 -16.85
N ASN A 34 3.44 30.22 -15.94
CA ASN A 34 3.42 28.76 -15.89
C ASN A 34 1.95 28.31 -16.04
N SER A 35 1.50 28.15 -17.27
CA SER A 35 0.24 27.50 -17.58
C SER A 35 0.59 26.06 -17.35
N SER A 36 0.45 25.61 -16.10
CA SER A 36 0.37 24.19 -15.79
C SER A 36 -0.63 23.63 -16.80
N ALA A 37 -0.17 22.86 -17.77
CA ALA A 37 -1.07 22.17 -18.67
C ALA A 37 -2.07 21.45 -17.77
N GLN A 38 -3.35 21.79 -17.88
CA GLN A 38 -4.36 21.24 -16.99
C GLN A 38 -4.34 19.72 -17.20
N LYS A 39 -3.82 19.00 -16.19
CA LYS A 39 -3.76 17.53 -16.22
C LYS A 39 -5.20 17.03 -16.28
N TRP A 40 -5.55 16.36 -17.36
CA TRP A 40 -6.89 15.82 -17.57
C TRP A 40 -7.11 14.67 -16.58
N LEU A 41 -8.19 14.73 -15.80
CA LEU A 41 -8.58 13.78 -14.75
C LEU A 41 -9.64 12.79 -15.23
N GLY A 42 -10.09 12.89 -16.48
CA GLY A 42 -10.97 11.92 -17.11
C GLY A 42 -12.46 12.17 -16.90
N ASN A 43 -12.82 13.23 -16.18
CA ASN A 43 -14.20 13.63 -15.89
C ASN A 43 -14.64 14.91 -16.62
N GLU A 44 -13.78 15.54 -17.43
CA GLU A 44 -14.04 16.85 -18.08
C GLU A 44 -15.21 16.82 -19.08
N TRP A 45 -15.54 15.65 -19.60
CA TRP A 45 -16.61 15.44 -20.58
C TRP A 45 -17.99 15.21 -19.94
N ILE A 46 -18.06 15.15 -18.61
CA ILE A 46 -19.24 14.77 -17.84
C ILE A 46 -20.05 16.01 -17.45
N ASP A 47 -21.35 15.97 -17.75
CA ASP A 47 -22.35 16.87 -17.21
C ASP A 47 -23.18 16.12 -16.16
N THR A 48 -22.98 16.45 -14.88
CA THR A 48 -23.66 15.76 -13.76
C THR A 48 -25.18 15.93 -13.73
N THR A 49 -25.74 16.82 -14.55
CA THR A 49 -27.19 16.99 -14.70
C THR A 49 -27.81 15.99 -15.68
N GLN A 50 -26.98 15.34 -16.51
CA GLN A 50 -27.42 14.41 -17.55
C GLN A 50 -27.47 12.96 -17.05
N THR A 51 -28.30 12.16 -17.73
CA THR A 51 -28.32 10.70 -17.56
C THR A 51 -27.56 10.04 -18.69
N TYR A 52 -26.61 9.18 -18.33
CA TYR A 52 -25.79 8.45 -19.30
C TYR A 52 -26.20 6.98 -19.35
N LEU A 53 -26.06 6.36 -20.51
CA LEU A 53 -26.14 4.91 -20.69
C LEU A 53 -24.74 4.39 -21.04
N ARG A 54 -24.19 3.53 -20.19
CA ARG A 54 -22.91 2.86 -20.44
C ARG A 54 -23.12 1.63 -21.31
N ILE A 55 -22.40 1.58 -22.42
CA ILE A 55 -22.44 0.54 -23.45
C ILE A 55 -21.08 -0.18 -23.48
N PRO A 56 -21.00 -1.47 -23.14
CA PRO A 56 -19.75 -2.23 -23.18
C PRO A 56 -19.44 -2.72 -24.60
N VAL A 57 -18.19 -2.53 -25.03
CA VAL A 57 -17.67 -2.96 -26.35
C VAL A 57 -16.44 -3.84 -26.17
N VAL A 58 -16.53 -5.11 -26.55
CA VAL A 58 -15.46 -6.13 -26.39
C VAL A 58 -14.74 -6.47 -27.69
N GLU A 59 -15.37 -6.20 -28.82
CA GLU A 59 -14.84 -6.46 -30.15
C GLU A 59 -14.84 -5.17 -30.95
N THR A 60 -13.84 -4.98 -31.81
CA THR A 60 -13.84 -3.83 -32.71
C THR A 60 -14.75 -4.10 -33.90
N GLY A 61 -15.73 -3.24 -34.16
CA GLY A 61 -16.67 -3.40 -35.28
C GLY A 61 -17.89 -2.49 -35.17
N PHE A 62 -18.94 -2.81 -35.91
CA PHE A 62 -20.19 -2.03 -35.91
C PHE A 62 -21.24 -2.62 -35.00
N TYR A 63 -21.94 -1.75 -34.30
CA TYR A 63 -22.99 -2.08 -33.36
C TYR A 63 -24.27 -1.30 -33.71
N ARG A 64 -25.42 -1.94 -33.51
CA ARG A 64 -26.74 -1.33 -33.64
C ARG A 64 -27.47 -1.41 -32.31
N ILE A 65 -27.99 -0.29 -31.82
CA ILE A 65 -28.90 -0.24 -30.68
C ILE A 65 -30.26 0.28 -31.16
N THR A 66 -31.28 -0.54 -31.00
CA THR A 66 -32.68 -0.13 -31.25
C THR A 66 -33.20 0.73 -30.10
N PHE A 67 -34.16 1.60 -30.38
CA PHE A 67 -34.80 2.41 -29.34
C PHE A 67 -35.56 1.56 -28.30
N SER A 68 -36.04 0.37 -28.70
CA SER A 68 -36.59 -0.61 -27.75
C SER A 68 -35.53 -1.12 -26.77
N GLU A 69 -34.30 -1.38 -27.23
CA GLU A 69 -33.19 -1.79 -26.34
C GLU A 69 -32.76 -0.67 -25.40
N LEU A 70 -32.74 0.58 -25.87
CA LEU A 70 -32.51 1.75 -25.01
C LEU A 70 -33.56 1.86 -23.92
N GLN A 71 -34.84 1.72 -24.27
CA GLN A 71 -35.93 1.77 -23.31
C GLN A 71 -35.87 0.61 -22.30
N LYS A 72 -35.58 -0.61 -22.75
CA LYS A 72 -35.38 -1.79 -21.88
C LYS A 72 -34.21 -1.60 -20.93
N ALA A 73 -33.17 -0.87 -21.34
CA ALA A 73 -32.04 -0.51 -20.48
C ALA A 73 -32.33 0.67 -19.54
N GLY A 74 -33.54 1.26 -19.59
CA GLY A 74 -33.97 2.37 -18.74
C GLY A 74 -33.54 3.75 -19.23
N PHE A 75 -33.08 3.89 -20.48
CA PHE A 75 -32.67 5.16 -21.05
C PHE A 75 -33.90 5.96 -21.54
N PRO A 76 -34.01 7.27 -21.25
CA PRO A 76 -35.23 8.03 -21.51
C PRO A 76 -35.32 8.50 -22.97
N VAL A 77 -35.69 7.59 -23.87
CA VAL A 77 -35.81 7.86 -25.33
C VAL A 77 -36.84 8.96 -25.67
N ASN A 78 -37.80 9.21 -24.79
CA ASN A 78 -38.91 10.15 -25.03
C ASN A 78 -38.64 11.61 -24.57
N MET A 79 -37.48 11.91 -23.95
CA MET A 79 -37.25 13.20 -23.28
C MET A 79 -36.30 14.16 -24.01
N ALA A 80 -35.86 13.85 -25.22
CA ALA A 80 -35.22 14.78 -26.14
C ALA A 80 -35.36 14.23 -27.57
N GLY A 81 -35.46 15.11 -28.58
CA GLY A 81 -35.52 14.65 -29.98
C GLY A 81 -34.33 13.72 -30.30
N PRO A 82 -34.52 12.61 -31.05
CA PRO A 82 -33.44 11.65 -31.35
C PRO A 82 -32.16 12.30 -31.90
N GLU A 83 -32.30 13.46 -32.54
CA GLU A 83 -31.17 14.21 -33.10
C GLU A 83 -30.19 14.77 -32.05
N SER A 84 -30.61 14.88 -30.79
CA SER A 84 -29.76 15.36 -29.69
C SER A 84 -28.83 14.28 -29.10
N LEU A 85 -28.95 13.01 -29.55
CA LEU A 85 -28.13 11.90 -29.07
C LEU A 85 -26.64 12.11 -29.34
N GLN A 86 -25.83 11.88 -28.30
CA GLN A 86 -24.37 11.90 -28.33
C GLN A 86 -23.80 10.62 -27.75
N LEU A 87 -22.77 10.08 -28.39
CA LEU A 87 -22.02 8.94 -27.90
C LEU A 87 -20.59 9.36 -27.61
N PHE A 88 -20.08 9.06 -26.43
CA PHE A 88 -18.73 9.40 -26.00
C PHE A 88 -17.87 8.16 -25.81
N ARG A 89 -16.60 8.26 -26.22
CA ARG A 89 -15.54 7.30 -25.87
C ARG A 89 -14.31 8.07 -25.43
N ARG A 90 -13.74 7.70 -24.28
CA ARG A 90 -12.56 8.38 -23.70
C ARG A 90 -12.72 9.91 -23.68
N GLY A 91 -13.91 10.37 -23.31
CA GLY A 91 -14.28 11.78 -23.21
C GLY A 91 -14.43 12.53 -24.54
N LYS A 92 -14.36 11.83 -25.67
CA LYS A 92 -14.52 12.43 -27.01
C LYS A 92 -15.78 11.91 -27.68
N GLU A 93 -16.55 12.80 -28.28
CA GLU A 93 -17.76 12.47 -29.02
C GLU A 93 -17.42 11.68 -30.30
N VAL A 94 -18.01 10.50 -30.46
CA VAL A 94 -17.90 9.65 -31.66
C VAL A 94 -19.11 9.84 -32.56
N ALA A 95 -18.90 9.70 -33.87
CA ALA A 95 -19.97 9.83 -34.86
C ALA A 95 -20.90 8.60 -34.84
N ILE A 96 -22.22 8.85 -34.88
CA ILE A 96 -23.25 7.81 -34.99
C ILE A 96 -24.05 7.96 -36.28
N GLU A 97 -24.61 6.87 -36.79
CA GLU A 97 -25.67 6.90 -37.80
C GLU A 97 -27.01 6.70 -37.09
N LEU A 98 -27.96 7.59 -37.36
CA LEU A 98 -29.24 7.63 -36.67
C LEU A 98 -30.36 7.38 -37.67
N ASN A 99 -31.24 6.44 -37.33
CA ASN A 99 -32.52 6.29 -37.99
C ASN A 99 -33.62 6.54 -36.94
N PRO A 100 -34.33 7.68 -37.00
CA PRO A 100 -35.34 8.02 -35.99
C PRO A 100 -36.60 7.14 -36.06
N GLY A 101 -36.77 6.30 -37.09
CA GLY A 101 -38.00 5.56 -37.35
C GLY A 101 -39.10 6.44 -37.95
N ASN A 102 -40.29 5.87 -38.18
CA ASN A 102 -41.47 6.63 -38.63
C ASN A 102 -42.09 7.42 -37.47
N GLU A 103 -42.53 8.65 -37.72
CA GLU A 103 -43.07 9.58 -36.70
C GLU A 103 -44.25 9.02 -35.87
N ASN A 104 -44.97 8.02 -36.40
CA ASN A 104 -46.16 7.44 -35.77
C ASN A 104 -45.90 6.17 -34.93
N SER A 105 -44.68 5.62 -34.94
CA SER A 105 -44.33 4.37 -34.23
C SER A 105 -42.93 4.51 -33.62
N GLY A 106 -42.80 5.32 -32.56
CA GLY A 106 -41.54 5.72 -31.90
C GLY A 106 -40.64 4.60 -31.35
N PHE A 107 -40.86 3.34 -31.73
CA PHE A 107 -40.11 2.15 -31.32
C PHE A 107 -39.34 1.45 -32.46
N GLU A 108 -39.45 1.90 -33.71
CA GLU A 108 -38.72 1.30 -34.86
C GLU A 108 -37.35 1.93 -35.13
N GLY A 109 -37.01 3.03 -34.47
CA GLY A 109 -35.74 3.73 -34.63
C GLY A 109 -34.54 2.96 -34.08
N PHE A 110 -33.35 3.30 -34.57
CA PHE A 110 -32.08 2.74 -34.12
C PHE A 110 -30.93 3.74 -34.28
N LEU A 111 -29.83 3.48 -33.56
CA LEU A 111 -28.54 4.11 -33.80
C LEU A 111 -27.48 3.05 -34.10
N ASP A 112 -26.60 3.36 -35.05
CA ASP A 112 -25.45 2.55 -35.40
C ASP A 112 -24.16 3.31 -35.05
N PHE A 113 -23.14 2.60 -34.58
CA PHE A 113 -21.83 3.19 -34.30
C PHE A 113 -20.70 2.21 -34.52
N TYR A 114 -19.51 2.75 -34.82
CA TYR A 114 -18.26 2.00 -34.84
C TYR A 114 -17.63 2.01 -33.44
N GLY A 115 -17.56 0.84 -32.82
CA GLY A 115 -16.93 0.65 -31.53
C GLY A 115 -15.59 -0.06 -31.71
N GLU A 116 -14.50 0.48 -31.15
CA GLU A 116 -13.25 -0.26 -30.94
C GLU A 116 -13.19 -0.80 -29.51
N LYS A 117 -12.66 -2.03 -29.36
CA LYS A 117 -12.37 -2.66 -28.07
C LYS A 117 -11.34 -1.86 -27.26
N ASN A 118 -11.17 -2.20 -25.97
CA ASN A 118 -10.08 -1.62 -25.20
C ASN A 118 -8.74 -2.19 -25.70
N ASN A 119 -7.83 -1.29 -26.06
CA ASN A 119 -6.49 -1.62 -26.51
C ASN A 119 -5.43 -1.42 -25.41
N GLY A 120 -5.79 -0.93 -24.23
CA GLY A 120 -4.83 -0.67 -23.14
C GLY A 120 -4.03 0.61 -23.32
N ALA A 121 -4.36 1.49 -24.29
CA ALA A 121 -3.60 2.72 -24.47
C ALA A 121 -3.59 3.64 -23.23
N LEU A 122 -4.62 3.57 -22.36
CA LEU A 122 -4.62 4.30 -21.09
C LEU A 122 -3.63 3.74 -20.07
N ASP A 123 -3.23 2.47 -20.19
CA ASP A 123 -2.26 1.82 -19.28
C ASP A 123 -0.88 2.50 -19.37
N SER A 124 -0.54 3.13 -20.50
CA SER A 124 0.70 3.91 -20.68
C SER A 124 0.87 5.03 -19.64
N SER A 125 -0.23 5.58 -19.12
CA SER A 125 -0.19 6.63 -18.08
C SER A 125 0.27 6.14 -16.71
N LEU A 126 0.36 4.81 -16.53
CA LEU A 126 0.84 4.17 -15.31
C LEU A 126 2.36 3.95 -15.32
N TYR A 127 3.02 4.17 -16.46
CA TYR A 127 4.46 4.05 -16.59
C TYR A 127 5.16 5.35 -16.14
N VAL A 128 6.36 5.22 -15.59
CA VAL A 128 7.24 6.36 -15.27
C VAL A 128 7.44 7.23 -16.51
N THR A 129 7.73 6.59 -17.63
CA THR A 129 7.75 7.21 -18.96
C THR A 129 6.71 6.51 -19.83
N PRO A 130 5.60 7.17 -20.23
CA PRO A 130 4.53 6.51 -20.99
C PRO A 130 4.93 5.84 -22.31
N LYS A 131 6.04 6.28 -22.91
CA LYS A 131 6.59 5.70 -24.15
C LYS A 131 7.32 4.37 -23.94
N ASP A 132 7.64 4.03 -22.70
CA ASP A 132 8.38 2.83 -22.35
C ASP A 132 7.48 1.60 -22.25
N MET A 133 6.14 1.81 -22.24
CA MET A 133 5.18 0.72 -22.38
C MET A 133 5.43 0.00 -23.71
N PRO A 134 5.77 -1.32 -23.71
CA PRO A 134 6.20 -2.02 -24.91
C PRO A 134 5.17 -1.94 -26.06
N HIS A 135 3.89 -2.12 -25.75
CA HIS A 135 2.81 -1.97 -26.74
C HIS A 135 1.45 -1.71 -26.10
N SER A 136 0.51 -1.16 -26.88
CA SER A 136 -0.89 -0.94 -26.49
C SER A 136 -1.86 -1.86 -27.26
N TYR A 137 -1.54 -3.15 -27.42
CA TYR A 137 -2.44 -4.09 -28.10
C TYR A 137 -3.24 -5.00 -27.15
N TYR A 138 -2.82 -5.08 -25.89
CA TYR A 138 -3.43 -5.92 -24.86
C TYR A 138 -3.39 -5.21 -23.51
N SER A 139 -4.58 -4.91 -22.95
CA SER A 139 -4.69 -4.18 -21.69
C SER A 139 -4.38 -5.04 -20.47
N LEU A 140 -3.79 -4.42 -19.45
CA LEU A 140 -3.56 -5.00 -18.12
C LEU A 140 -4.86 -5.43 -17.42
N TYR A 141 -5.99 -4.76 -17.68
CA TYR A 141 -7.20 -4.91 -16.85
C TYR A 141 -8.40 -5.50 -17.58
N SER A 142 -8.65 -5.12 -18.83
CA SER A 142 -9.82 -5.62 -19.60
C SER A 142 -9.74 -5.30 -21.09
N ASP A 143 -10.27 -6.19 -21.94
CA ASP A 143 -10.52 -5.91 -23.36
C ASP A 143 -11.80 -5.07 -23.60
N THR A 144 -12.60 -4.83 -22.55
CA THR A 144 -13.88 -4.12 -22.68
C THR A 144 -13.68 -2.62 -22.62
N ALA A 145 -14.01 -1.92 -23.72
CA ALA A 145 -14.15 -0.47 -23.73
C ALA A 145 -15.55 -0.05 -23.28
N SER A 146 -15.66 1.16 -22.75
CA SER A 146 -16.94 1.77 -22.38
C SER A 146 -17.27 2.94 -23.30
N TYR A 147 -18.51 2.96 -23.77
CA TYR A 147 -19.10 4.10 -24.48
C TYR A 147 -20.25 4.65 -23.65
N PHE A 148 -20.44 5.96 -23.66
CA PHE A 148 -21.48 6.62 -22.88
C PHE A 148 -22.41 7.40 -23.80
N LEU A 149 -23.67 6.95 -23.87
CA LEU A 149 -24.73 7.61 -24.63
C LEU A 149 -25.47 8.59 -23.72
N THR A 150 -25.71 9.81 -24.19
CA THR A 150 -26.49 10.85 -23.51
C THR A 150 -27.22 11.73 -24.54
N PHE A 151 -27.96 12.74 -24.07
CA PHE A 151 -28.59 13.77 -24.88
C PHE A 151 -27.95 15.13 -24.61
N ARG A 152 -27.85 15.97 -25.65
CA ARG A 152 -27.53 17.38 -25.45
C ARG A 152 -28.67 18.12 -24.75
N SER A 153 -28.33 18.88 -23.73
CA SER A 153 -29.26 19.80 -23.04
C SER A 153 -29.53 21.10 -23.80
N ASN A 154 -28.83 21.37 -24.92
CA ASN A 154 -28.83 22.65 -25.63
C ASN A 154 -29.44 22.61 -27.05
N GLU A 155 -30.25 21.60 -27.36
CA GLU A 155 -30.94 21.40 -28.66
C GLU A 155 -30.01 21.27 -29.90
N LYS A 156 -28.69 21.20 -29.73
CA LYS A 156 -27.79 20.98 -30.85
C LYS A 156 -27.79 19.51 -31.29
N ILE A 157 -27.56 19.29 -32.58
CA ILE A 157 -27.42 17.94 -33.15
C ILE A 157 -26.10 17.31 -32.67
N GLY A 158 -26.15 16.05 -32.24
CA GLY A 158 -24.96 15.27 -31.92
C GLY A 158 -24.12 14.92 -33.16
N LYS A 159 -22.92 14.37 -32.97
CA LYS A 159 -22.03 14.04 -34.10
C LYS A 159 -22.63 12.93 -34.97
N ARG A 160 -22.60 13.10 -36.29
CA ARG A 160 -23.12 12.14 -37.28
C ARG A 160 -22.04 11.59 -38.20
N ILE A 161 -22.21 10.35 -38.64
CA ILE A 161 -21.37 9.76 -39.68
C ILE A 161 -21.61 10.52 -40.98
N SER A 162 -20.53 11.04 -41.57
CA SER A 162 -20.61 11.75 -42.85
C SER A 162 -20.56 10.78 -44.02
N ILE A 163 -21.14 11.17 -45.16
CA ILE A 163 -21.14 10.36 -46.39
C ILE A 163 -20.09 10.92 -47.34
N SER A 164 -19.19 10.07 -47.83
CA SER A 164 -18.16 10.46 -48.80
C SER A 164 -18.74 10.62 -50.20
N GLY A 165 -18.11 11.46 -51.03
CA GLY A 165 -18.56 11.70 -52.41
C GLY A 165 -18.51 10.44 -53.28
N SER A 166 -19.42 10.33 -54.25
CA SER A 166 -19.59 9.14 -55.12
C SER A 166 -18.76 9.17 -56.42
N LYS A 167 -17.88 10.15 -56.61
CA LYS A 167 -17.10 10.29 -57.85
C LYS A 167 -16.01 9.20 -57.95
N THR A 168 -16.12 8.35 -58.98
CA THR A 168 -15.14 7.29 -59.27
C THR A 168 -13.90 7.82 -59.98
N SER A 169 -12.76 7.18 -59.74
CA SER A 169 -11.49 7.39 -60.46
C SER A 169 -11.44 6.57 -61.75
N LYS A 170 -10.68 7.04 -62.76
CA LYS A 170 -10.35 6.25 -63.96
C LYS A 170 -9.33 5.15 -63.67
N GLU A 171 -8.42 5.37 -62.73
CA GLU A 171 -7.49 4.35 -62.25
C GLU A 171 -8.10 3.57 -61.09
N LEU A 172 -8.19 2.25 -61.26
CA LEU A 172 -8.72 1.30 -60.28
C LEU A 172 -7.58 0.49 -59.67
N ILE A 173 -7.60 0.30 -58.35
CA ILE A 173 -6.73 -0.67 -57.67
C ILE A 173 -7.50 -1.95 -57.36
N SER A 174 -6.82 -3.09 -57.41
CA SER A 174 -7.39 -4.43 -57.11
C SER A 174 -6.61 -5.14 -56.01
N ASP A 175 -5.87 -4.37 -55.22
CA ASP A 175 -5.01 -4.83 -54.15
C ASP A 175 -5.00 -3.82 -53.00
N HIS A 176 -4.72 -4.33 -51.81
CA HIS A 176 -4.59 -3.62 -50.55
C HIS A 176 -3.44 -4.26 -49.76
N PHE A 177 -3.06 -3.68 -48.62
CA PHE A 177 -2.19 -4.32 -47.65
C PHE A 177 -3.01 -5.04 -46.59
N GLU A 178 -2.74 -6.33 -46.41
CA GLU A 178 -3.19 -7.05 -45.23
C GLU A 178 -2.23 -6.77 -44.08
N GLU A 179 -2.76 -6.47 -42.89
CA GLU A 179 -1.98 -6.39 -41.65
C GLU A 179 -2.47 -7.47 -40.68
N VAL A 180 -1.57 -8.35 -40.24
CA VAL A 180 -1.85 -9.41 -39.28
C VAL A 180 -0.98 -9.19 -38.04
N ILE A 181 -1.62 -8.77 -36.95
CA ILE A 181 -0.93 -8.58 -35.67
C ILE A 181 -1.09 -9.83 -34.80
N GLN A 182 0.03 -10.43 -34.39
CA GLN A 182 0.07 -11.50 -33.39
C GLN A 182 0.71 -10.96 -32.12
N VAL A 183 -0.11 -10.75 -31.09
CA VAL A 183 0.34 -10.24 -29.77
C VAL A 183 0.70 -11.42 -28.88
N ARG A 184 1.76 -11.27 -28.10
CA ARG A 184 2.19 -12.21 -27.08
C ARG A 184 1.84 -11.67 -25.70
N SER A 185 1.30 -12.52 -24.84
CA SER A 185 0.85 -12.16 -23.49
C SER A 185 1.01 -13.34 -22.53
N GLU A 186 2.00 -14.19 -22.80
CA GLU A 186 2.30 -15.40 -22.04
C GLU A 186 3.07 -15.08 -20.75
N GLU A 187 3.92 -14.05 -20.78
CA GLU A 187 4.75 -13.64 -19.65
C GLU A 187 4.70 -12.13 -19.41
N TYR A 188 5.12 -11.73 -18.21
CA TYR A 188 5.19 -10.35 -17.76
C TYR A 188 6.48 -10.11 -16.94
N PRO A 189 7.58 -9.67 -17.56
CA PRO A 189 8.82 -9.36 -16.85
C PRO A 189 8.69 -8.12 -15.97
N ALA A 190 9.51 -8.05 -14.93
CA ALA A 190 9.62 -6.92 -13.99
C ALA A 190 10.12 -5.61 -14.62
N GLY A 191 10.70 -5.66 -15.82
CA GLY A 191 11.44 -4.54 -16.40
C GLY A 191 12.73 -4.25 -15.64
N ASN A 192 13.13 -2.98 -15.64
CA ASN A 192 14.34 -2.49 -14.97
C ASN A 192 14.38 -2.82 -13.47
N LEU A 193 15.58 -3.19 -13.02
CA LEU A 193 15.91 -3.39 -11.61
C LEU A 193 17.01 -2.43 -11.20
N TYR A 194 16.95 -2.00 -9.93
CA TYR A 194 17.83 -0.98 -9.37
C TYR A 194 18.71 -1.51 -8.24
N PRO A 195 19.98 -1.06 -8.15
CA PRO A 195 20.66 -0.16 -9.09
C PRO A 195 20.80 -0.74 -10.50
N MET A 196 20.91 0.12 -11.52
CA MET A 196 20.89 -0.37 -12.90
C MET A 196 22.05 -1.33 -13.17
N GLY A 197 21.74 -2.45 -13.82
CA GLY A 197 22.62 -3.61 -13.97
C GLY A 197 22.32 -4.75 -12.99
N SER A 198 21.42 -4.54 -12.03
CA SER A 198 21.00 -5.57 -11.08
C SER A 198 20.16 -6.68 -11.71
N THR A 199 20.22 -7.86 -11.07
CA THR A 199 19.34 -9.00 -11.30
C THR A 199 18.22 -9.03 -10.28
N TYR A 200 17.25 -9.93 -10.45
CA TYR A 200 16.15 -10.09 -9.49
C TYR A 200 16.61 -10.47 -8.07
N GLU A 201 17.79 -11.10 -7.96
CA GLU A 201 18.37 -11.56 -6.70
C GLU A 201 18.99 -10.43 -5.87
N ASN A 202 19.52 -9.39 -6.54
CA ASN A 202 20.29 -8.32 -5.89
C ASN A 202 19.75 -6.91 -6.15
N GLY A 203 18.66 -6.79 -6.91
CA GLY A 203 18.00 -5.54 -7.26
C GLY A 203 16.63 -5.37 -6.63
N THR A 204 16.10 -4.17 -6.77
CA THR A 204 14.73 -3.80 -6.40
C THR A 204 14.02 -3.13 -7.57
N ALA A 205 12.71 -3.32 -7.69
CA ALA A 205 11.89 -2.77 -8.78
C ALA A 205 11.14 -1.52 -8.31
N LEU A 206 10.88 -0.57 -9.21
CA LEU A 206 9.90 0.49 -8.96
C LEU A 206 8.50 -0.12 -8.87
N THR A 207 7.59 0.50 -8.12
CA THR A 207 6.18 0.10 -8.20
C THR A 207 5.53 0.66 -9.46
N SER A 208 5.85 1.89 -9.86
CA SER A 208 5.36 2.43 -11.13
C SER A 208 5.98 1.64 -12.27
N TYR A 209 5.18 1.35 -13.31
CA TYR A 209 5.66 0.54 -14.43
C TYR A 209 6.86 1.20 -15.12
N ASP A 210 7.88 0.44 -15.48
CA ASP A 210 9.12 0.99 -16.03
C ASP A 210 9.55 0.33 -17.37
N THR A 211 10.68 0.78 -17.93
CA THR A 211 11.24 0.23 -19.16
C THR A 211 11.37 -1.29 -19.10
N GLY A 212 10.84 -1.94 -20.15
CA GLY A 212 10.89 -3.39 -20.30
C GLY A 212 9.79 -4.17 -19.60
N GLU A 213 8.97 -3.49 -18.78
CA GLU A 213 7.84 -4.09 -18.11
C GLU A 213 6.60 -4.08 -19.01
N GLY A 214 5.90 -5.21 -19.14
CA GLY A 214 4.71 -5.32 -19.98
C GLY A 214 4.47 -6.73 -20.51
N TRP A 215 3.30 -6.96 -21.12
CA TRP A 215 3.00 -8.26 -21.72
C TRP A 215 3.96 -8.61 -22.86
N THR A 216 4.49 -9.83 -22.84
CA THR A 216 5.40 -10.31 -23.86
C THR A 216 5.34 -11.83 -24.00
N GLY A 217 6.07 -12.37 -24.98
CA GLY A 217 6.24 -13.80 -25.19
C GLY A 217 7.20 -14.44 -24.21
N LYS A 218 7.43 -15.74 -24.41
CA LYS A 218 8.36 -16.51 -23.59
C LYS A 218 9.78 -15.96 -23.68
N GLU A 219 10.55 -16.15 -22.62
CA GLU A 219 11.97 -15.83 -22.63
C GLU A 219 12.74 -16.80 -23.53
N LEU A 220 13.48 -16.24 -24.49
CA LEU A 220 14.39 -16.98 -25.36
C LEU A 220 15.81 -16.85 -24.80
N LEU A 221 16.35 -17.98 -24.34
CA LEU A 221 17.74 -18.09 -23.92
C LEU A 221 18.66 -18.37 -25.13
N ASN A 222 19.97 -18.30 -24.91
CA ASN A 222 20.94 -18.67 -25.95
C ASN A 222 20.73 -20.10 -26.45
N ASN A 223 20.89 -20.28 -27.77
CA ASN A 223 20.62 -21.53 -28.49
C ASN A 223 19.15 -21.99 -28.50
N GLN A 224 18.23 -21.21 -27.93
CA GLN A 224 16.79 -21.39 -28.15
C GLN A 224 16.34 -20.51 -29.31
N SER A 225 15.32 -20.95 -30.04
CA SER A 225 14.74 -20.14 -31.11
C SER A 225 13.22 -20.13 -31.02
N GLU A 226 12.62 -19.02 -31.44
CA GLU A 226 11.18 -18.91 -31.68
C GLU A 226 10.96 -18.68 -33.17
N THR A 227 10.05 -19.47 -33.76
CA THR A 227 9.63 -19.28 -35.14
C THR A 227 8.21 -18.75 -35.20
N LEU A 228 8.09 -17.53 -35.72
CA LEU A 228 6.85 -16.84 -36.00
C LEU A 228 6.34 -17.27 -37.37
N ARG A 229 5.03 -17.56 -37.47
CA ARG A 229 4.44 -18.14 -38.67
C ARG A 229 3.22 -17.37 -39.14
N LEU A 230 3.09 -17.24 -40.46
CA LEU A 230 1.91 -16.71 -41.13
C LEU A 230 1.59 -17.54 -42.38
N THR A 231 0.31 -17.84 -42.58
CA THR A 231 -0.18 -18.37 -43.87
C THR A 231 -0.74 -17.20 -44.67
N LEU A 232 -0.22 -16.97 -45.87
CA LEU A 232 -0.66 -15.84 -46.71
C LEU A 232 -2.01 -16.16 -47.34
N GLU A 233 -2.96 -15.23 -47.24
CA GLU A 233 -4.25 -15.34 -47.91
C GLU A 233 -4.22 -14.48 -49.17
N ASN A 234 -4.44 -15.09 -50.35
CA ASN A 234 -4.52 -14.39 -51.65
C ASN A 234 -3.45 -13.29 -51.89
N PRO A 235 -2.15 -13.55 -51.65
CA PRO A 235 -1.11 -12.53 -51.80
C PRO A 235 -0.96 -12.09 -53.27
N VAL A 236 -0.54 -10.84 -53.47
CA VAL A 236 -0.17 -10.31 -54.79
C VAL A 236 1.34 -10.49 -54.97
N LEU A 237 1.74 -11.68 -55.44
CA LEU A 237 3.16 -12.07 -55.52
C LEU A 237 4.05 -11.09 -56.31
N LEU A 238 3.52 -10.48 -57.39
CA LEU A 238 4.26 -9.49 -58.19
C LEU A 238 4.60 -8.20 -57.43
N LYS A 239 3.89 -7.90 -56.33
CA LYS A 239 4.10 -6.73 -55.48
C LYS A 239 4.74 -7.10 -54.14
N PHE A 240 5.07 -8.39 -53.93
CA PHE A 240 5.40 -8.90 -52.61
C PHE A 240 6.69 -8.31 -52.02
N GLU A 241 7.60 -7.79 -52.84
CA GLU A 241 8.79 -7.06 -52.35
C GLU A 241 8.45 -5.77 -51.58
N GLY A 242 7.18 -5.33 -51.56
CA GLY A 242 6.68 -4.29 -50.66
C GLY A 242 6.15 -4.81 -49.32
N SER A 243 6.36 -6.10 -49.00
CA SER A 243 5.91 -6.70 -47.74
C SER A 243 6.92 -6.45 -46.63
N GLU A 244 6.44 -6.19 -45.42
CA GLU A 244 7.27 -5.97 -44.24
C GLU A 244 6.78 -6.78 -43.05
N ILE A 245 7.70 -7.07 -42.14
CA ILE A 245 7.40 -7.56 -40.80
C ILE A 245 7.97 -6.57 -39.78
N GLU A 246 7.14 -6.17 -38.83
CA GLU A 246 7.57 -5.44 -37.63
C GLU A 246 7.54 -6.39 -36.43
N LEU A 247 8.62 -6.39 -35.65
CA LEU A 247 8.76 -7.18 -34.43
C LEU A 247 9.09 -6.25 -33.27
N LEU A 248 8.34 -6.31 -32.19
CA LEU A 248 8.78 -5.74 -30.92
C LEU A 248 9.51 -6.79 -30.11
N ILE A 249 10.76 -6.52 -29.78
CA ILE A 249 11.61 -7.41 -28.98
C ILE A 249 12.03 -6.66 -27.72
N VAL A 250 11.96 -7.34 -26.57
CA VAL A 250 12.33 -6.83 -25.26
C VAL A 250 13.48 -7.65 -24.68
N GLY A 251 14.46 -6.98 -24.10
CA GLY A 251 15.53 -7.61 -23.33
C GLY A 251 15.02 -8.18 -22.00
N ARG A 252 15.57 -9.31 -21.55
CA ARG A 252 15.06 -10.07 -20.41
C ARG A 252 16.02 -10.13 -19.22
N SER A 253 17.20 -9.53 -19.35
CA SER A 253 18.21 -9.49 -18.28
C SER A 253 19.00 -8.17 -18.31
N ALA A 254 19.82 -7.94 -17.29
CA ALA A 254 20.79 -6.85 -17.34
C ALA A 254 21.92 -7.17 -18.34
N GLY A 255 22.46 -6.15 -18.99
CA GLY A 255 23.58 -6.29 -19.92
C GLY A 255 23.16 -6.35 -21.39
N ASN A 256 24.07 -6.80 -22.25
CA ASN A 256 23.92 -6.76 -23.70
C ASN A 256 23.15 -7.98 -24.21
N HIS A 257 22.28 -7.80 -25.21
CA HIS A 257 21.45 -8.85 -25.85
C HIS A 257 21.55 -8.90 -27.36
N GLN A 258 22.37 -9.80 -27.87
CA GLN A 258 22.54 -10.01 -29.31
C GLN A 258 21.70 -11.19 -29.80
N PHE A 259 20.97 -10.99 -30.89
CA PHE A 259 20.13 -12.02 -31.51
C PHE A 259 20.13 -11.88 -33.03
N VAL A 260 19.91 -13.00 -33.70
CA VAL A 260 19.78 -13.07 -35.16
C VAL A 260 18.32 -13.24 -35.54
N ILE A 261 17.91 -12.60 -36.63
CA ILE A 261 16.61 -12.79 -37.27
C ILE A 261 16.82 -13.42 -38.63
N GLN A 262 16.12 -14.52 -38.90
CA GLN A 262 16.27 -15.30 -40.13
C GLN A 262 14.90 -15.63 -40.72
N THR A 263 14.80 -15.73 -42.04
CA THR A 263 13.60 -16.27 -42.70
C THR A 263 13.76 -17.77 -42.89
N GLY A 264 12.66 -18.50 -42.75
CA GLY A 264 12.63 -19.96 -42.80
C GLY A 264 12.53 -20.62 -41.42
N GLU A 265 12.32 -21.93 -41.46
CA GLU A 265 12.25 -22.79 -40.27
C GLU A 265 13.66 -23.17 -39.78
N PRO A 266 13.84 -23.51 -38.49
CA PRO A 266 15.09 -24.11 -38.01
C PRO A 266 15.48 -25.34 -38.84
N GLY A 267 16.69 -25.34 -39.40
CA GLY A 267 17.18 -26.39 -40.31
C GLY A 267 16.83 -26.19 -41.79
N ALA A 268 15.98 -25.22 -42.13
CA ALA A 268 15.62 -24.82 -43.50
C ALA A 268 15.61 -23.29 -43.64
N ILE A 269 16.69 -22.64 -43.15
CA ILE A 269 16.87 -21.19 -43.21
C ILE A 269 17.06 -20.76 -44.66
N VAL A 270 16.29 -19.75 -45.08
CA VAL A 270 16.36 -19.15 -46.42
C VAL A 270 17.46 -18.08 -46.46
N ARG A 271 17.43 -17.14 -45.51
CA ARG A 271 18.46 -16.10 -45.35
C ARG A 271 18.48 -15.54 -43.93
N THR A 272 19.61 -14.98 -43.54
CA THR A 272 19.69 -14.06 -42.40
C THR A 272 19.19 -12.68 -42.83
N VAL A 273 18.24 -12.14 -42.06
CA VAL A 273 17.68 -10.81 -42.27
C VAL A 273 18.59 -9.77 -41.64
N ASP A 274 18.90 -9.95 -40.36
CA ASP A 274 19.74 -9.03 -39.60
C ASP A 274 20.32 -9.71 -38.34
N THR A 275 21.34 -9.09 -37.75
CA THR A 275 21.87 -9.41 -36.42
C THR A 275 21.83 -8.16 -35.57
N LEU A 276 21.01 -8.19 -34.52
CA LEU A 276 20.63 -7.02 -33.76
C LEU A 276 21.07 -7.14 -32.31
N ASN A 277 20.95 -6.01 -31.62
CA ASN A 277 21.37 -5.89 -30.24
C ASN A 277 20.43 -5.01 -29.41
N LEU A 278 20.13 -5.44 -28.19
CA LEU A 278 19.45 -4.67 -27.15
C LEU A 278 20.35 -4.54 -25.91
N LEU A 279 20.02 -3.60 -25.03
CA LEU A 279 20.72 -3.39 -23.77
C LEU A 279 19.71 -3.39 -22.63
N ASN A 280 20.03 -4.11 -21.56
CA ASN A 280 19.21 -4.30 -20.37
C ASN A 280 17.78 -4.72 -20.77
N TYR A 281 16.78 -4.19 -20.08
CA TYR A 281 15.37 -4.49 -20.31
C TYR A 281 14.74 -3.64 -21.42
N ASN A 282 15.52 -2.98 -22.28
CA ASN A 282 14.96 -2.13 -23.33
C ASN A 282 14.06 -2.93 -24.29
N ALA A 283 12.95 -2.32 -24.69
CA ALA A 283 12.10 -2.79 -25.78
C ALA A 283 12.35 -1.95 -27.04
N SER A 284 12.38 -2.58 -28.21
CA SER A 284 12.46 -1.87 -29.49
C SER A 284 11.71 -2.58 -30.59
N ALA A 285 11.09 -1.79 -31.46
CA ALA A 285 10.43 -2.27 -32.67
C ALA A 285 11.44 -2.29 -33.81
N PHE A 286 11.55 -3.42 -34.48
CA PHE A 286 12.41 -3.61 -35.65
C PHE A 286 11.56 -3.96 -36.87
N LYS A 287 11.81 -3.26 -37.98
CA LYS A 287 11.09 -3.45 -39.25
C LYS A 287 12.02 -4.02 -40.31
N PHE A 288 11.55 -5.03 -41.02
CA PHE A 288 12.31 -5.68 -42.08
C PHE A 288 11.45 -5.94 -43.31
N GLN A 289 12.07 -5.83 -44.48
CA GLN A 289 11.44 -6.20 -45.75
C GLN A 289 11.49 -7.71 -45.95
N LEU A 290 10.37 -8.25 -46.42
CA LEU A 290 10.21 -9.64 -46.83
C LEU A 290 10.33 -9.74 -48.36
N ASN A 291 10.88 -10.86 -48.82
CA ASN A 291 11.11 -11.10 -50.23
C ASN A 291 10.29 -12.30 -50.70
N SER A 292 10.02 -12.36 -52.00
CA SER A 292 9.31 -13.48 -52.62
C SER A 292 9.94 -14.86 -52.34
N ARG A 293 11.27 -14.90 -52.11
CA ARG A 293 12.01 -16.12 -51.75
C ARG A 293 11.77 -16.60 -50.32
N ASP A 294 11.26 -15.75 -49.44
CA ASP A 294 10.96 -16.09 -48.05
C ASP A 294 9.65 -16.90 -47.92
N ILE A 295 8.86 -16.97 -49.00
CA ILE A 295 7.61 -17.73 -49.08
C ILE A 295 7.93 -19.19 -49.41
N THR A 296 7.41 -20.11 -48.60
CA THR A 296 7.49 -21.56 -48.87
C THR A 296 6.56 -21.97 -50.03
N ALA A 297 6.80 -23.14 -50.61
CA ALA A 297 5.98 -23.63 -51.73
C ALA A 297 4.47 -23.76 -51.40
N ASP A 298 4.12 -23.92 -50.12
CA ASP A 298 2.74 -23.98 -49.61
C ASP A 298 2.18 -22.60 -49.19
N GLY A 299 2.85 -21.49 -49.53
CA GLY A 299 2.35 -20.13 -49.31
C GLY A 299 2.46 -19.65 -47.87
N LYS A 300 3.41 -20.20 -47.09
CA LYS A 300 3.65 -19.80 -45.70
C LYS A 300 4.92 -18.96 -45.58
N LEU A 301 4.93 -18.14 -44.54
CA LEU A 301 6.10 -17.41 -44.07
C LEU A 301 6.50 -17.94 -42.70
N ALA A 302 7.80 -18.07 -42.51
CA ALA A 302 8.42 -18.35 -41.22
C ALA A 302 9.53 -17.33 -40.96
N VAL A 303 9.54 -16.73 -39.78
CA VAL A 303 10.63 -15.88 -39.30
C VAL A 303 11.11 -16.42 -37.97
N THR A 304 12.37 -16.81 -37.91
CA THR A 304 13.00 -17.41 -36.73
C THR A 304 13.92 -16.38 -36.04
N ILE A 305 13.74 -16.22 -34.73
CA ILE A 305 14.57 -15.39 -33.85
C ILE A 305 15.40 -16.31 -32.96
N MET A 306 16.69 -16.01 -32.81
CA MET A 306 17.59 -16.78 -31.94
C MET A 306 18.62 -15.86 -31.25
N PRO A 307 18.68 -15.82 -29.90
CA PRO A 307 19.78 -15.19 -29.19
C PRO A 307 21.11 -15.91 -29.45
N ILE A 308 22.20 -15.14 -29.56
CA ILE A 308 23.53 -15.64 -29.92
C ILE A 308 24.62 -15.15 -28.96
N ASN A 309 25.80 -15.78 -29.07
CA ASN A 309 27.03 -15.38 -28.39
C ASN A 309 26.95 -15.32 -26.86
N ASN A 310 26.01 -16.04 -26.24
CA ASN A 310 25.82 -16.06 -24.79
C ASN A 310 25.57 -14.67 -24.18
N SER A 311 24.96 -13.78 -24.97
CA SER A 311 24.70 -12.39 -24.59
C SER A 311 23.32 -12.24 -23.92
N GLY A 312 22.97 -13.06 -22.95
CA GLY A 312 21.65 -12.96 -22.29
C GLY A 312 20.46 -13.36 -23.18
N SER A 313 19.28 -12.80 -22.90
CA SER A 313 17.99 -13.31 -23.35
C SER A 313 17.02 -12.22 -23.82
N VAL A 314 16.09 -12.58 -24.71
CA VAL A 314 15.06 -11.68 -25.24
C VAL A 314 13.70 -12.35 -25.33
N SER A 315 12.63 -11.57 -25.49
CA SER A 315 11.29 -12.05 -25.82
C SER A 315 10.70 -11.25 -26.97
N VAL A 316 9.88 -11.89 -27.80
CA VAL A 316 9.07 -11.21 -28.81
C VAL A 316 7.74 -10.82 -28.18
N SER A 317 7.37 -9.54 -28.19
CA SER A 317 6.11 -9.06 -27.59
C SER A 317 4.97 -8.99 -28.60
N TYR A 318 5.26 -8.60 -29.84
CA TYR A 318 4.30 -8.76 -30.94
C TYR A 318 5.00 -8.89 -32.27
N THR A 319 4.24 -9.37 -33.25
CA THR A 319 4.60 -9.39 -34.66
C THR A 319 3.49 -8.71 -35.45
N ASN A 320 3.84 -7.84 -36.39
CA ASN A 320 2.91 -7.24 -37.33
C ASN A 320 3.39 -7.55 -38.74
N TRP A 321 2.65 -8.43 -39.42
CA TRP A 321 2.92 -8.82 -40.80
C TRP A 321 2.12 -7.93 -41.74
N ARG A 322 2.78 -7.30 -42.71
CA ARG A 322 2.14 -6.43 -43.68
C ARG A 322 2.51 -6.85 -45.09
N TYR A 323 1.53 -7.29 -45.89
CA TYR A 323 1.80 -7.80 -47.25
C TYR A 323 0.70 -7.41 -48.24
N PRO A 324 1.03 -7.23 -49.55
CA PRO A 324 0.03 -6.99 -50.58
C PRO A 324 -0.90 -8.18 -50.77
N GLN A 325 -2.20 -7.94 -50.63
CA GLN A 325 -3.28 -8.92 -50.80
C GLN A 325 -4.27 -8.42 -51.86
N LYS A 326 -4.88 -9.36 -52.60
CA LYS A 326 -5.95 -9.01 -53.54
C LYS A 326 -7.17 -8.47 -52.80
N THR A 327 -7.81 -7.42 -53.31
CA THR A 327 -9.06 -6.90 -52.73
C THR A 327 -10.20 -7.88 -52.98
N ALA A 328 -10.54 -8.64 -51.94
CA ALA A 328 -11.63 -9.61 -51.97
C ALA A 328 -12.46 -9.56 -50.68
N ILE A 329 -13.73 -9.90 -50.80
CA ILE A 329 -14.62 -10.09 -49.66
C ILE A 329 -14.29 -11.43 -48.98
N PRO A 330 -14.13 -11.46 -47.65
CA PRO A 330 -13.84 -12.70 -46.94
C PRO A 330 -15.06 -13.66 -46.97
N LEU A 331 -14.81 -14.94 -47.18
CA LEU A 331 -15.88 -15.96 -47.24
C LEU A 331 -16.51 -16.23 -45.87
N ASN A 332 -15.67 -16.38 -44.84
CA ASN A 332 -16.08 -16.85 -43.51
C ASN A 332 -15.99 -15.77 -42.41
N GLN A 333 -15.80 -14.49 -42.79
CA GLN A 333 -15.76 -13.39 -41.85
C GLN A 333 -16.97 -12.46 -42.05
N LYS A 334 -17.38 -11.80 -40.97
CA LYS A 334 -18.51 -10.85 -40.97
C LYS A 334 -18.06 -9.41 -41.17
N GLN A 335 -16.78 -9.16 -40.96
CA GLN A 335 -16.13 -7.88 -41.13
C GLN A 335 -14.66 -8.10 -41.49
N LYS A 336 -14.04 -7.12 -42.16
CA LYS A 336 -12.62 -7.09 -42.49
C LYS A 336 -12.13 -5.66 -42.61
N ILE A 337 -10.89 -5.41 -42.20
CA ILE A 337 -10.20 -4.13 -42.37
C ILE A 337 -9.24 -4.26 -43.55
N TYR A 338 -9.22 -3.25 -44.40
CA TYR A 338 -8.36 -3.11 -45.58
C TYR A 338 -7.49 -1.87 -45.40
N TYR A 339 -6.18 -2.02 -45.61
CA TYR A 339 -5.23 -0.92 -45.54
C TYR A 339 -4.77 -0.54 -46.94
N PHE A 340 -4.76 0.75 -47.23
CA PHE A 340 -4.40 1.27 -48.54
C PHE A 340 -3.31 2.33 -48.43
N ASP A 341 -2.25 2.13 -49.19
CA ASP A 341 -1.25 3.15 -49.48
C ASP A 341 -1.51 3.66 -50.90
N PHE A 342 -1.88 4.94 -51.05
CA PHE A 342 -2.04 5.53 -52.38
C PHE A 342 -1.38 6.90 -52.49
N GLU A 343 -0.80 7.13 -53.66
CA GLU A 343 -0.53 8.46 -54.18
C GLU A 343 -1.83 9.12 -54.65
N SER A 344 -1.88 10.45 -54.66
CA SER A 344 -3.11 11.26 -54.78
C SER A 344 -4.06 10.98 -55.97
N SER A 345 -3.62 10.25 -57.02
CA SER A 345 -4.38 9.93 -58.23
C SER A 345 -5.28 8.69 -58.15
N LYS A 346 -5.07 7.75 -57.21
CA LYS A 346 -5.78 6.46 -57.14
C LYS A 346 -6.87 6.45 -56.07
N LYS A 347 -8.11 6.81 -56.44
CA LYS A 347 -9.23 7.02 -55.50
C LYS A 347 -10.30 5.92 -55.48
N SER A 348 -10.13 4.82 -56.21
CA SER A 348 -11.16 3.77 -56.30
C SER A 348 -10.57 2.36 -56.33
N ALA A 349 -11.24 1.41 -55.67
CA ALA A 349 -10.81 0.01 -55.55
C ALA A 349 -11.89 -0.98 -56.02
N VAL A 350 -11.48 -2.12 -56.58
CA VAL A 350 -12.38 -3.17 -57.06
C VAL A 350 -12.66 -4.19 -55.95
N PHE A 351 -13.93 -4.41 -55.62
CA PHE A 351 -14.39 -5.41 -54.66
C PHE A 351 -15.41 -6.35 -55.32
N ILE A 352 -14.98 -7.58 -55.59
CA ILE A 352 -15.84 -8.63 -56.16
C ILE A 352 -16.74 -9.19 -55.05
N ASN A 353 -18.02 -9.47 -55.35
CA ASN A 353 -19.00 -10.06 -54.44
C ASN A 353 -19.32 -9.22 -53.18
N ALA A 354 -19.18 -7.89 -53.26
CA ALA A 354 -19.48 -6.96 -52.16
C ALA A 354 -20.97 -6.67 -51.95
N LYS A 355 -21.87 -7.47 -52.54
CA LYS A 355 -23.32 -7.30 -52.36
C LYS A 355 -23.66 -7.47 -50.87
N ASN A 356 -24.43 -6.54 -50.30
CA ASN A 356 -24.80 -6.45 -48.89
C ASN A 356 -23.68 -6.07 -47.90
N TRP A 357 -22.48 -5.75 -48.38
CA TRP A 357 -21.42 -5.19 -47.53
C TRP A 357 -21.51 -3.67 -47.47
N GLN A 358 -21.26 -3.12 -46.30
CA GLN A 358 -21.10 -1.69 -46.08
C GLN A 358 -19.64 -1.37 -45.84
N PHE A 359 -19.21 -0.18 -46.27
CA PHE A 359 -17.82 0.24 -46.22
C PHE A 359 -17.71 1.60 -45.55
N TYR A 360 -16.75 1.74 -44.64
CA TYR A 360 -16.50 2.97 -43.92
C TYR A 360 -15.01 3.25 -43.84
N ASP A 361 -14.64 4.51 -44.03
CA ASP A 361 -13.32 5.04 -43.71
C ASP A 361 -13.20 5.14 -42.19
N CYS A 362 -12.39 4.27 -41.60
CA CYS A 362 -12.05 4.24 -40.19
C CYS A 362 -10.59 4.67 -39.93
N SER A 363 -10.00 5.45 -40.84
CA SER A 363 -8.68 6.07 -40.64
C SER A 363 -8.66 6.97 -39.39
N ASN A 364 -9.80 7.57 -39.05
CA ASN A 364 -10.04 8.23 -37.76
C ASN A 364 -11.36 7.69 -37.17
N ALA A 365 -11.27 6.86 -36.12
CA ALA A 365 -12.43 6.24 -35.48
C ALA A 365 -13.42 7.26 -34.89
N TYR A 366 -12.99 8.49 -34.58
CA TYR A 366 -13.87 9.56 -34.08
C TYR A 366 -14.57 10.32 -35.23
N GLU A 367 -14.11 10.18 -36.47
CA GLU A 367 -14.62 10.91 -37.65
C GLU A 367 -14.91 9.96 -38.80
N LEU A 368 -15.69 8.94 -38.49
CA LEU A 368 -16.05 7.90 -39.44
C LEU A 368 -16.79 8.47 -40.66
N LYS A 369 -16.47 7.94 -41.85
CA LYS A 369 -17.14 8.31 -43.10
C LYS A 369 -17.66 7.09 -43.83
N ARG A 370 -18.92 7.12 -44.24
CA ARG A 370 -19.50 6.08 -45.10
C ARG A 370 -18.94 6.22 -46.51
N LEU A 371 -18.50 5.11 -47.09
CA LEU A 371 -17.97 5.04 -48.44
C LEU A 371 -19.04 4.49 -49.39
N PHE A 372 -18.97 4.93 -50.65
CA PHE A 372 -19.91 4.54 -51.69
C PHE A 372 -19.31 3.43 -52.55
N ILE A 373 -20.09 2.37 -52.77
CA ILE A 373 -19.75 1.28 -53.69
C ILE A 373 -20.83 1.15 -54.75
N GLN A 374 -20.43 1.13 -56.02
CA GLN A 374 -21.31 0.93 -57.17
C GLN A 374 -20.62 0.03 -58.18
N ASP A 375 -21.34 -0.97 -58.70
CA ASP A 375 -20.84 -1.92 -59.71
C ASP A 375 -19.47 -2.53 -59.35
N SER A 376 -19.32 -2.98 -58.10
CA SER A 376 -18.06 -3.50 -57.53
C SER A 376 -16.91 -2.51 -57.41
N ILE A 377 -17.14 -1.22 -57.65
CA ILE A 377 -16.13 -0.16 -57.51
C ILE A 377 -16.42 0.63 -56.23
N LEU A 378 -15.52 0.53 -55.24
CA LEU A 378 -15.55 1.30 -54.01
C LEU A 378 -14.81 2.63 -54.21
N VAL A 379 -15.44 3.74 -53.85
CA VAL A 379 -14.81 5.07 -53.84
C VAL A 379 -14.12 5.31 -52.50
N LEU A 380 -12.78 5.29 -52.50
CA LEU A 380 -11.95 5.43 -51.29
C LEU A 380 -11.79 6.87 -50.83
N ASN A 381 -11.73 7.85 -51.76
CA ASN A 381 -11.56 9.28 -51.46
C ASN A 381 -10.42 9.62 -50.47
N GLY A 382 -9.35 8.82 -50.44
CA GLY A 382 -8.22 9.03 -49.54
C GLY A 382 -8.28 8.23 -48.22
N ALA A 383 -9.25 7.32 -48.06
CA ALA A 383 -9.38 6.43 -46.90
C ALA A 383 -8.23 5.40 -46.81
N LYS A 384 -7.31 5.59 -45.86
CA LYS A 384 -6.15 4.70 -45.67
C LYS A 384 -6.51 3.40 -44.96
N LYS A 385 -7.55 3.44 -44.13
CA LYS A 385 -8.07 2.29 -43.39
C LYS A 385 -9.57 2.20 -43.63
N VAL A 386 -10.00 1.12 -44.28
CA VAL A 386 -11.40 0.87 -44.61
C VAL A 386 -11.87 -0.38 -43.90
N ILE A 387 -12.95 -0.26 -43.13
CA ILE A 387 -13.65 -1.42 -42.59
C ILE A 387 -14.83 -1.75 -43.50
N ALA A 388 -14.91 -3.01 -43.91
CA ALA A 388 -16.09 -3.58 -44.53
C ALA A 388 -16.80 -4.50 -43.52
N PHE A 389 -18.12 -4.45 -43.45
CA PHE A 389 -18.91 -5.42 -42.67
C PHE A 389 -20.26 -5.71 -43.32
N LYS A 390 -20.85 -6.85 -42.97
CA LYS A 390 -22.20 -7.25 -43.43
C LYS A 390 -23.20 -7.52 -42.30
N GLU A 391 -22.72 -7.67 -41.07
CA GLU A 391 -23.54 -7.95 -39.87
C GLU A 391 -23.04 -7.13 -38.67
N PHE A 392 -23.98 -6.63 -37.86
CA PHE A 392 -23.67 -5.95 -36.60
C PHE A 392 -23.21 -6.94 -35.54
N LEU A 393 -22.28 -6.50 -34.69
CA LEU A 393 -21.83 -7.21 -33.51
C LEU A 393 -22.88 -7.15 -32.38
N LYS A 394 -22.84 -8.16 -31.51
CA LYS A 394 -23.77 -8.27 -30.37
C LYS A 394 -23.39 -7.30 -29.27
N ILE A 395 -24.39 -6.60 -28.73
CA ILE A 395 -24.23 -5.68 -27.61
C ILE A 395 -24.36 -6.43 -26.28
N LEU A 396 -23.43 -6.15 -25.37
CA LEU A 396 -23.46 -6.64 -23.99
C LEU A 396 -24.44 -5.80 -23.15
N PRO A 397 -24.91 -6.31 -21.99
CA PRO A 397 -25.87 -5.60 -21.15
C PRO A 397 -25.44 -4.15 -20.84
N MET A 398 -26.29 -3.20 -21.20
CA MET A 398 -26.10 -1.77 -20.95
C MET A 398 -26.63 -1.40 -19.56
N ARG A 399 -26.05 -0.38 -18.93
CA ARG A 399 -26.56 0.14 -17.64
C ARG A 399 -26.60 1.65 -17.58
N ILE A 400 -27.58 2.19 -16.87
CA ILE A 400 -27.67 3.61 -16.58
C ILE A 400 -26.55 4.02 -15.62
N VAL A 401 -25.96 5.17 -15.90
CA VAL A 401 -24.95 5.83 -15.08
C VAL A 401 -25.42 7.25 -14.80
N LYS A 402 -25.43 7.62 -13.53
CA LYS A 402 -25.68 8.98 -13.07
C LYS A 402 -24.47 9.48 -12.30
N PHE A 403 -23.74 10.41 -12.89
CA PHE A 403 -22.59 11.01 -12.25
C PHE A 403 -23.06 12.00 -11.19
N LYS A 404 -22.52 11.88 -9.98
CA LYS A 404 -22.88 12.74 -8.85
C LYS A 404 -21.91 13.92 -8.80
N SER A 405 -22.44 15.12 -8.57
CA SER A 405 -21.61 16.23 -8.10
C SER A 405 -21.04 15.88 -6.72
N ILE A 406 -19.78 16.20 -6.51
CA ILE A 406 -19.08 15.90 -5.25
C ILE A 406 -18.96 17.18 -4.43
N SER A 407 -19.34 17.10 -3.15
CA SER A 407 -19.25 18.22 -2.22
C SER A 407 -17.79 18.65 -1.98
N PRO A 408 -17.49 19.96 -1.88
CA PRO A 408 -16.16 20.45 -1.53
C PRO A 408 -15.75 20.13 -0.08
N GLU A 409 -16.70 19.72 0.75
CA GLU A 409 -16.47 19.49 2.18
C GLU A 409 -15.95 18.08 2.51
N ILE A 410 -15.82 17.19 1.53
CA ILE A 410 -15.33 15.83 1.82
C ILE A 410 -13.91 15.88 2.40
N ASP A 411 -13.67 15.11 3.45
CA ASP A 411 -12.33 14.93 4.04
C ASP A 411 -11.93 13.47 4.27
N TYR A 412 -12.85 12.52 4.08
CA TYR A 412 -12.57 11.09 4.21
C TYR A 412 -13.21 10.30 3.05
N LEU A 413 -12.38 9.72 2.19
CA LEU A 413 -12.84 8.93 1.04
C LEU A 413 -12.76 7.44 1.35
N ILE A 414 -13.87 6.73 1.12
CA ILE A 414 -13.91 5.27 1.07
C ILE A 414 -14.11 4.85 -0.38
N ILE A 415 -13.14 4.13 -0.94
CA ILE A 415 -13.31 3.41 -2.21
C ILE A 415 -13.58 1.95 -1.88
N THR A 416 -14.65 1.40 -2.45
CA THR A 416 -15.12 0.05 -2.14
C THR A 416 -15.62 -0.70 -3.38
N HIS A 417 -16.18 -1.89 -3.20
CA HIS A 417 -16.80 -2.66 -4.26
C HIS A 417 -18.15 -3.23 -3.81
N PRO A 418 -19.17 -3.34 -4.68
CA PRO A 418 -20.51 -3.79 -4.28
C PRO A 418 -20.53 -5.13 -3.54
N LEU A 419 -19.62 -6.06 -3.87
CA LEU A 419 -19.57 -7.39 -3.24
C LEU A 419 -19.34 -7.35 -1.72
N VAL A 420 -18.53 -6.41 -1.21
CA VAL A 420 -18.25 -6.31 0.23
C VAL A 420 -19.25 -5.44 0.98
N ARG A 421 -20.28 -4.94 0.28
CA ARG A 421 -21.39 -4.16 0.83
C ARG A 421 -22.66 -4.97 1.02
N ASN A 422 -22.67 -6.21 0.52
CA ASN A 422 -23.83 -7.10 0.65
C ASN A 422 -24.19 -7.31 2.12
N SER A 423 -25.49 -7.45 2.39
CA SER A 423 -26.01 -7.69 3.74
C SER A 423 -25.50 -9.01 4.31
N ILE A 424 -25.18 -8.98 5.61
CA ILE A 424 -24.89 -10.13 6.46
C ILE A 424 -25.85 -10.14 7.65
N SER A 425 -25.80 -11.17 8.51
CA SER A 425 -26.69 -11.26 9.68
C SER A 425 -26.57 -10.06 10.63
N SER A 426 -25.36 -9.52 10.78
CA SER A 426 -25.06 -8.43 11.73
C SER A 426 -25.13 -7.02 11.14
N SER A 427 -25.24 -6.87 9.82
CA SER A 427 -25.13 -5.58 9.13
C SER A 427 -25.79 -5.61 7.76
N LYS A 428 -26.52 -4.53 7.41
CA LYS A 428 -27.15 -4.39 6.09
C LYS A 428 -26.17 -3.96 5.00
N ASP A 429 -25.18 -3.15 5.36
CA ASP A 429 -24.09 -2.67 4.50
C ASP A 429 -22.90 -2.32 5.41
N PRO A 430 -21.95 -3.26 5.61
CA PRO A 430 -20.81 -3.05 6.51
C PRO A 430 -19.95 -1.83 6.15
N VAL A 431 -19.88 -1.47 4.87
CA VAL A 431 -19.12 -0.30 4.40
C VAL A 431 -19.83 1.00 4.75
N ARG A 432 -21.15 1.05 4.61
CA ARG A 432 -21.95 2.19 5.09
C ARG A 432 -21.78 2.37 6.58
N GLU A 433 -21.88 1.30 7.37
CA GLU A 433 -21.67 1.37 8.82
C GLU A 433 -20.27 1.84 9.21
N TYR A 434 -19.25 1.49 8.41
CA TYR A 434 -17.89 2.01 8.59
C TYR A 434 -17.83 3.52 8.36
N ALA A 435 -18.42 4.00 7.26
CA ALA A 435 -18.50 5.42 6.95
C ALA A 435 -19.27 6.19 8.03
N ASP A 436 -20.42 5.67 8.46
CA ASP A 436 -21.24 6.29 9.50
C ASP A 436 -20.49 6.35 10.85
N TYR A 437 -19.68 5.34 11.17
CA TYR A 437 -18.79 5.39 12.33
C TYR A 437 -17.73 6.50 12.16
N ARG A 438 -17.04 6.60 11.03
CA ARG A 438 -16.08 7.69 10.79
C ARG A 438 -16.72 9.09 10.81
N ALA A 439 -17.99 9.20 10.42
CA ALA A 439 -18.76 10.43 10.55
C ALA A 439 -19.23 10.74 11.97
N SER A 440 -19.25 9.76 12.87
CA SER A 440 -19.61 9.97 14.28
C SER A 440 -18.51 10.68 15.07
N LYS A 441 -18.87 11.28 16.21
CA LYS A 441 -17.92 11.93 17.12
C LYS A 441 -16.86 10.95 17.63
N GLU A 442 -17.24 9.71 17.88
CA GLU A 442 -16.36 8.63 18.34
C GLU A 442 -15.36 8.23 17.25
N GLY A 443 -15.80 8.17 15.99
CA GLY A 443 -14.95 7.79 14.86
C GLY A 443 -14.19 8.93 14.18
N GLY A 444 -14.35 10.17 14.64
CA GLY A 444 -13.50 11.30 14.26
C GLY A 444 -14.18 12.50 13.59
N ASP A 445 -15.52 12.50 13.49
CA ASP A 445 -16.33 13.61 12.93
C ASP A 445 -15.97 13.95 11.48
N PHE A 446 -15.71 12.91 10.66
CA PHE A 446 -15.32 13.06 9.26
C PHE A 446 -16.52 13.25 8.33
N ARG A 447 -16.28 13.98 7.23
CA ARG A 447 -17.24 14.13 6.12
C ARG A 447 -16.92 13.07 5.08
N THR A 448 -17.59 11.92 5.22
CA THR A 448 -17.28 10.72 4.45
C THR A 448 -17.93 10.69 3.07
N LEU A 449 -17.19 10.23 2.05
CA LEU A 449 -17.70 9.89 0.72
C LEU A 449 -17.43 8.41 0.43
N ILE A 450 -18.46 7.67 0.01
CA ILE A 450 -18.31 6.29 -0.46
C ILE A 450 -18.43 6.29 -1.99
N LEU A 451 -17.44 5.73 -2.68
CA LEU A 451 -17.47 5.44 -4.11
C LEU A 451 -17.20 3.96 -4.35
N ASN A 452 -18.04 3.29 -5.15
CA ASN A 452 -17.69 1.96 -5.65
C ASN A 452 -16.64 2.09 -6.76
N SER A 453 -15.76 1.11 -6.91
CA SER A 453 -14.68 1.15 -7.90
C SER A 453 -15.19 1.34 -9.33
N GLU A 454 -16.31 0.74 -9.71
CA GLU A 454 -16.93 1.00 -11.01
C GLU A 454 -17.39 2.45 -11.20
N GLU A 455 -17.91 3.12 -10.16
CA GLU A 455 -18.27 4.55 -10.24
C GLU A 455 -17.01 5.40 -10.44
N VAL A 456 -15.90 5.03 -9.78
CA VAL A 456 -14.59 5.67 -9.98
C VAL A 456 -14.09 5.48 -11.42
N PHE A 457 -14.18 4.27 -11.97
CA PHE A 457 -13.75 3.99 -13.33
C PHE A 457 -14.60 4.75 -14.36
N ASP A 458 -15.93 4.71 -14.22
CA ASP A 458 -16.85 5.40 -15.11
C ASP A 458 -16.57 6.91 -15.16
N GLN A 459 -16.31 7.52 -13.99
CA GLN A 459 -16.14 8.97 -13.88
C GLN A 459 -14.72 9.45 -14.19
N PHE A 460 -13.69 8.72 -13.78
CA PHE A 460 -12.29 9.20 -13.78
C PHE A 460 -11.35 8.37 -14.67
N ASN A 461 -11.85 7.31 -15.31
CA ASN A 461 -11.11 6.51 -16.28
C ASN A 461 -11.95 6.10 -17.50
N TYR A 462 -12.95 6.91 -17.84
CA TYR A 462 -13.80 6.70 -19.00
C TYR A 462 -14.47 5.31 -19.05
N GLY A 463 -14.78 4.74 -17.89
CA GLY A 463 -15.37 3.41 -17.73
C GLY A 463 -14.43 2.23 -17.93
N GLU A 464 -13.13 2.45 -18.16
CA GLU A 464 -12.12 1.40 -18.23
C GLU A 464 -11.62 1.08 -16.80
N PRO A 465 -11.55 -0.20 -16.39
CA PRO A 465 -11.06 -0.55 -15.06
C PRO A 465 -9.55 -0.30 -14.94
N GLY A 466 -9.09 0.15 -13.77
CA GLY A 466 -7.67 0.29 -13.48
C GLY A 466 -7.36 1.39 -12.46
N PRO A 467 -6.10 1.46 -11.98
CA PRO A 467 -5.67 2.39 -10.95
C PRO A 467 -5.62 3.84 -11.43
N LEU A 468 -5.62 4.10 -12.75
CA LEU A 468 -5.67 5.46 -13.29
C LEU A 468 -6.91 6.22 -12.79
N GLY A 469 -8.08 5.57 -12.80
CA GLY A 469 -9.30 6.18 -12.29
C GLY A 469 -9.23 6.53 -10.81
N ILE A 470 -8.61 5.65 -10.01
CA ILE A 470 -8.42 5.87 -8.57
C ILE A 470 -7.46 7.04 -8.33
N ARG A 471 -6.32 7.07 -9.03
CA ARG A 471 -5.33 8.17 -9.00
C ARG A 471 -5.99 9.50 -9.36
N ASN A 472 -6.78 9.52 -10.43
CA ASN A 472 -7.50 10.70 -10.90
C ASN A 472 -8.57 11.16 -9.92
N ALA A 473 -9.34 10.24 -9.32
CA ALA A 473 -10.34 10.57 -8.31
C ALA A 473 -9.70 11.19 -7.06
N ILE A 474 -8.60 10.62 -6.57
CA ILE A 474 -7.85 11.15 -5.43
C ILE A 474 -7.28 12.53 -5.76
N SER A 475 -6.68 12.70 -6.94
CA SER A 475 -6.16 14.00 -7.39
C SER A 475 -7.27 15.05 -7.50
N PHE A 476 -8.43 14.68 -8.06
CA PHE A 476 -9.60 15.54 -8.15
C PHE A 476 -10.06 15.99 -6.76
N LEU A 477 -10.24 15.04 -5.84
CA LEU A 477 -10.72 15.33 -4.49
C LEU A 477 -9.70 16.14 -3.69
N HIS A 478 -8.42 15.82 -3.76
CA HIS A 478 -7.37 16.59 -3.09
C HIS A 478 -7.34 18.05 -3.55
N LYS A 479 -7.58 18.32 -4.85
CA LYS A 479 -7.60 19.68 -5.39
C LYS A 479 -8.88 20.46 -5.11
N ASN A 480 -10.02 19.78 -5.03
CA ASN A 480 -11.34 20.42 -4.98
C ASN A 480 -12.04 20.29 -3.61
N THR A 481 -11.45 19.57 -2.67
CA THR A 481 -12.02 19.31 -1.34
C THR A 481 -10.95 19.40 -0.24
N SER A 482 -11.33 19.14 1.02
CA SER A 482 -10.41 19.04 2.15
C SER A 482 -9.95 17.60 2.44
N LEU A 483 -9.77 16.76 1.41
CA LEU A 483 -9.44 15.34 1.55
C LEU A 483 -8.21 15.10 2.44
N LYS A 484 -8.41 14.39 3.56
CA LYS A 484 -7.37 14.03 4.54
C LYS A 484 -7.00 12.56 4.53
N PHE A 485 -7.93 11.67 4.19
CA PHE A 485 -7.72 10.22 4.24
C PHE A 485 -8.41 9.48 3.11
N VAL A 486 -7.78 8.42 2.62
CA VAL A 486 -8.37 7.45 1.71
C VAL A 486 -8.31 6.06 2.34
N LEU A 487 -9.46 5.39 2.45
CA LEU A 487 -9.55 4.00 2.87
C LEU A 487 -10.10 3.14 1.73
N LEU A 488 -9.36 2.09 1.39
CA LEU A 488 -9.77 1.09 0.40
C LEU A 488 -10.40 -0.10 1.14
N LEU A 489 -11.67 -0.38 0.90
CA LEU A 489 -12.40 -1.51 1.48
C LEU A 489 -12.77 -2.50 0.38
N GLY A 490 -11.89 -3.48 0.14
CA GLY A 490 -12.08 -4.51 -0.87
C GLY A 490 -10.78 -5.18 -1.31
N LYS A 491 -10.92 -6.38 -1.87
CA LYS A 491 -9.81 -7.21 -2.34
C LYS A 491 -9.09 -6.60 -3.55
N SER A 492 -7.76 -6.70 -3.55
CA SER A 492 -6.90 -6.46 -4.72
C SER A 492 -6.04 -7.68 -4.99
N ILE A 493 -5.80 -7.95 -6.27
CA ILE A 493 -4.82 -8.93 -6.75
C ILE A 493 -4.05 -8.27 -7.89
N ASP A 494 -2.75 -8.58 -8.02
CA ASP A 494 -1.94 -8.07 -9.12
C ASP A 494 -2.63 -8.29 -10.48
N PRO A 495 -2.72 -7.24 -11.33
CA PRO A 495 -3.49 -7.31 -12.56
C PRO A 495 -3.00 -8.40 -13.51
N GLN A 496 -1.70 -8.68 -13.53
CA GLN A 496 -1.09 -9.75 -14.32
C GLN A 496 -1.69 -11.12 -13.96
N THR A 497 -1.99 -11.34 -12.68
CA THR A 497 -2.65 -12.57 -12.22
C THR A 497 -4.15 -12.53 -12.47
N ALA A 498 -4.81 -11.42 -12.12
CA ALA A 498 -6.25 -11.28 -12.24
C ALA A 498 -6.73 -11.35 -13.71
N ARG A 499 -5.94 -10.83 -14.65
CA ARG A 499 -6.29 -10.69 -16.08
C ARG A 499 -6.59 -12.02 -16.77
N HIS A 500 -5.99 -13.11 -16.31
CA HIS A 500 -6.22 -14.47 -16.85
C HIS A 500 -7.32 -15.24 -16.12
N GLN A 501 -8.00 -14.64 -15.13
CA GLN A 501 -9.07 -15.28 -14.38
C GLN A 501 -10.46 -14.96 -14.96
N LEU A 502 -11.35 -15.94 -14.99
CA LEU A 502 -12.73 -15.79 -15.50
C LEU A 502 -13.53 -14.68 -14.81
N LYS A 503 -13.27 -14.45 -13.52
CA LYS A 503 -13.96 -13.46 -12.68
C LYS A 503 -13.00 -12.38 -12.18
N ALA A 504 -12.10 -11.92 -13.07
CA ALA A 504 -11.07 -10.94 -12.77
C ALA A 504 -11.55 -9.77 -11.89
N ARG A 505 -12.70 -9.16 -12.19
CA ARG A 505 -13.24 -8.01 -11.44
C ARG A 505 -13.90 -8.34 -10.09
N GLN A 506 -14.24 -9.60 -9.86
CA GLN A 506 -14.70 -10.05 -8.53
C GLN A 506 -13.52 -10.38 -7.62
N ASN A 507 -12.39 -10.81 -8.21
CA ASN A 507 -11.18 -11.18 -7.48
C ASN A 507 -10.24 -9.98 -7.26
N ASP A 508 -10.16 -9.06 -8.23
CA ASP A 508 -9.51 -7.76 -8.14
C ASP A 508 -10.59 -6.67 -8.16
N MET A 509 -11.12 -6.37 -6.97
CA MET A 509 -12.25 -5.47 -6.76
C MET A 509 -11.84 -3.99 -6.84
N ILE A 510 -10.67 -3.67 -6.30
CA ILE A 510 -10.09 -2.33 -6.28
C ILE A 510 -8.60 -2.45 -6.60
N PRO A 511 -8.19 -2.21 -7.86
CA PRO A 511 -6.82 -2.38 -8.30
C PRO A 511 -5.80 -1.59 -7.49
N ASN A 512 -4.67 -2.21 -7.16
CA ASN A 512 -3.50 -1.55 -6.59
C ASN A 512 -2.76 -0.70 -7.64
N GLY A 513 -1.83 0.14 -7.17
CA GLY A 513 -0.90 0.83 -8.04
C GLY A 513 0.24 -0.11 -8.45
N GLY A 514 0.44 -0.25 -9.77
CA GLY A 514 1.69 -0.77 -10.33
C GLY A 514 2.03 -2.23 -10.04
N TRP A 515 3.29 -2.61 -10.28
CA TRP A 515 3.89 -3.87 -9.89
C TRP A 515 5.38 -3.62 -9.57
N PRO A 516 5.94 -4.11 -8.44
CA PRO A 516 5.27 -4.80 -7.35
C PRO A 516 4.16 -3.95 -6.73
N GLY A 517 3.01 -4.58 -6.47
CA GLY A 517 1.81 -3.86 -6.09
C GLY A 517 1.97 -3.01 -4.83
N SER A 518 1.40 -1.80 -4.82
CA SER A 518 1.30 -0.94 -3.65
C SER A 518 0.18 0.09 -3.79
N ASP A 519 -0.54 0.38 -2.70
CA ASP A 519 -1.57 1.43 -2.68
C ASP A 519 -0.94 2.82 -2.52
N MET A 520 0.30 2.92 -2.01
CA MET A 520 1.03 4.18 -1.96
C MET A 520 1.21 4.79 -3.36
N ALA A 521 1.41 3.93 -4.36
CA ALA A 521 1.49 4.35 -5.75
C ALA A 521 0.16 4.88 -6.31
N LEU A 522 -0.97 4.82 -5.58
CA LEU A 522 -2.22 5.49 -5.97
C LEU A 522 -2.25 6.97 -5.56
N THR A 523 -1.34 7.39 -4.68
CA THR A 523 -1.31 8.75 -4.10
C THR A 523 0.03 9.48 -4.33
N MET A 524 1.06 8.77 -4.78
CA MET A 524 2.37 9.33 -5.16
C MET A 524 2.44 9.75 -6.64
N GLY A 525 3.37 10.65 -6.99
CA GLY A 525 3.56 11.15 -8.35
C GLY A 525 2.35 11.91 -8.92
N LEU A 526 1.52 12.47 -8.04
CA LEU A 526 0.38 13.33 -8.39
C LEU A 526 0.68 14.82 -8.22
N ASP A 527 1.78 15.14 -7.52
CA ASP A 527 2.41 16.45 -7.41
C ASP A 527 3.86 16.34 -7.93
N ASP A 528 4.20 17.17 -8.91
CA ASP A 528 5.51 17.15 -9.58
C ASP A 528 6.66 17.57 -8.66
N SER A 529 6.36 18.29 -7.57
CA SER A 529 7.37 18.77 -6.62
C SER A 529 7.83 17.70 -5.62
N THR A 530 7.04 16.63 -5.41
CA THR A 530 7.32 15.58 -4.43
C THR A 530 6.89 14.19 -4.92
N ILE A 531 7.61 13.64 -5.91
CA ILE A 531 7.19 12.39 -6.59
C ILE A 531 7.01 11.16 -5.67
N TYR A 532 7.77 11.07 -4.57
CA TYR A 532 7.73 9.95 -3.61
C TYR A 532 6.95 10.26 -2.34
N VAL A 533 6.32 11.43 -2.23
CA VAL A 533 5.48 11.78 -1.07
C VAL A 533 4.02 11.61 -1.50
N PRO A 534 3.20 10.83 -0.76
CA PRO A 534 1.80 10.69 -1.11
C PRO A 534 1.09 12.04 -0.86
N ILE A 535 0.20 12.47 -1.75
CA ILE A 535 -0.53 13.73 -1.55
C ILE A 535 -1.60 13.64 -0.44
N VAL A 536 -2.08 12.42 -0.17
CA VAL A 536 -3.05 12.09 0.88
C VAL A 536 -2.68 10.72 1.46
N PRO A 537 -2.72 10.51 2.79
CA PRO A 537 -2.59 9.20 3.39
C PRO A 537 -3.62 8.19 2.88
N ILE A 538 -3.17 6.98 2.60
CA ILE A 538 -3.99 5.88 2.10
C ILE A 538 -3.73 4.60 2.91
N GLY A 539 -4.78 3.83 3.15
CA GLY A 539 -4.67 2.49 3.71
C GLY A 539 -5.74 1.56 3.14
N ARG A 540 -5.52 0.25 3.29
CA ARG A 540 -6.42 -0.78 2.75
C ARG A 540 -6.79 -1.83 3.78
N VAL A 541 -8.07 -2.19 3.79
CA VAL A 541 -8.55 -3.46 4.33
C VAL A 541 -8.83 -4.38 3.14
N ASN A 542 -7.98 -5.38 2.94
CA ASN A 542 -8.05 -6.28 1.78
C ASN A 542 -9.15 -7.36 1.97
N ALA A 543 -10.37 -6.88 2.18
CA ALA A 543 -11.55 -7.67 2.49
C ALA A 543 -12.09 -8.39 1.25
N GLU A 544 -12.28 -9.70 1.35
CA GLU A 544 -12.88 -10.50 0.27
C GLU A 544 -14.40 -10.59 0.42
N THR A 545 -14.91 -10.37 1.63
CA THR A 545 -16.32 -10.55 1.99
C THR A 545 -16.83 -9.36 2.81
N PRO A 546 -18.17 -9.14 2.87
CA PRO A 546 -18.74 -8.14 3.76
C PRO A 546 -18.43 -8.42 5.25
N GLN A 547 -18.34 -9.70 5.64
CA GLN A 547 -18.00 -10.09 7.01
C GLN A 547 -16.61 -9.58 7.40
N ASN A 548 -15.62 -9.66 6.50
CA ASN A 548 -14.28 -9.12 6.77
C ASN A 548 -14.28 -7.60 7.04
N VAL A 549 -15.12 -6.84 6.33
CA VAL A 549 -15.27 -5.39 6.58
C VAL A 549 -15.89 -5.15 7.96
N TYR A 550 -16.94 -5.91 8.28
CA TYR A 550 -17.62 -5.81 9.58
C TYR A 550 -16.69 -6.16 10.75
N ASP A 551 -15.94 -7.27 10.64
CA ASP A 551 -15.01 -7.71 11.68
C ASP A 551 -13.91 -6.68 11.94
N TYR A 552 -13.37 -6.08 10.86
CA TYR A 552 -12.40 -5.00 11.00
C TYR A 552 -13.03 -3.74 11.61
N LEU A 553 -14.27 -3.37 11.26
CA LEU A 553 -14.99 -2.27 11.89
C LEU A 553 -15.15 -2.47 13.40
N GLN A 554 -15.51 -3.68 13.84
CA GLN A 554 -15.64 -3.98 15.28
C GLN A 554 -14.28 -3.87 15.99
N LYS A 555 -13.20 -4.34 15.35
CA LYS A 555 -11.84 -4.17 15.86
C LYS A 555 -11.47 -2.69 16.03
N VAL A 556 -11.80 -1.84 15.07
CA VAL A 556 -11.56 -0.38 15.15
C VAL A 556 -12.37 0.26 16.26
N LYS A 557 -13.68 -0.03 16.34
CA LYS A 557 -14.56 0.50 17.41
C LYS A 557 -14.06 0.13 18.80
N THR A 558 -13.72 -1.14 19.02
CA THR A 558 -13.23 -1.64 20.31
C THR A 558 -11.87 -1.06 20.68
N TYR A 559 -10.98 -0.88 19.70
CA TYR A 559 -9.69 -0.22 19.86
C TYR A 559 -9.82 1.26 20.25
N GLU A 560 -10.64 2.03 19.53
CA GLU A 560 -10.79 3.47 19.73
C GLU A 560 -11.61 3.80 20.99
N ALA A 561 -12.45 2.86 21.44
CA ALA A 561 -13.15 2.95 22.73
C ALA A 561 -12.24 2.77 23.96
N GLN A 562 -11.01 2.26 23.79
CA GLN A 562 -10.07 2.14 24.91
C GLN A 562 -9.68 3.52 25.45
N ASN A 563 -9.41 3.61 26.75
CA ASN A 563 -8.90 4.83 27.37
C ASN A 563 -7.66 5.34 26.59
N LYS A 564 -7.67 6.63 26.26
CA LYS A 564 -6.57 7.27 25.52
C LYS A 564 -5.25 7.12 26.26
N ALA A 565 -5.26 7.30 27.58
CA ALA A 565 -4.10 7.13 28.47
C ALA A 565 -4.02 5.72 29.06
N ALA A 566 -4.49 4.69 28.35
CA ALA A 566 -4.33 3.31 28.82
C ALA A 566 -2.83 2.92 28.86
N SER A 567 -2.39 2.31 29.95
CA SER A 567 -0.97 2.04 30.22
C SER A 567 -0.28 1.16 29.17
N TRP A 568 -1.02 0.22 28.55
CA TRP A 568 -0.51 -0.63 27.48
C TRP A 568 -0.11 0.16 26.22
N ARG A 569 -0.71 1.35 26.02
CA ARG A 569 -0.37 2.21 24.89
C ARG A 569 1.04 2.77 24.98
N LYS A 570 1.74 2.62 26.12
CA LYS A 570 3.15 3.01 26.30
C LYS A 570 4.14 1.87 26.03
N ASN A 571 3.66 0.65 25.75
CA ASN A 571 4.52 -0.50 25.50
C ASN A 571 4.81 -0.64 24.00
N ILE A 572 6.08 -0.82 23.66
CA ILE A 572 6.56 -1.11 22.31
C ILE A 572 7.35 -2.42 22.34
N LEU A 573 7.13 -3.27 21.34
CA LEU A 573 7.85 -4.53 21.14
C LEU A 573 8.74 -4.44 19.90
N HIS A 574 10.03 -4.65 20.06
CA HIS A 574 10.98 -4.81 18.96
C HIS A 574 11.34 -6.28 18.76
N LEU A 575 11.33 -6.73 17.51
CA LEU A 575 11.75 -8.07 17.11
C LEU A 575 12.90 -7.93 16.11
N SER A 576 14.10 -8.39 16.49
CA SER A 576 15.32 -8.29 15.68
C SER A 576 15.76 -9.66 15.14
N GLY A 577 15.85 -9.76 13.82
CA GLY A 577 16.23 -10.97 13.09
C GLY A 577 17.72 -11.07 12.76
N GLY A 578 18.03 -11.72 11.63
CA GLY A 578 19.37 -11.95 11.09
C GLY A 578 19.69 -13.44 10.88
N HIS A 579 20.33 -13.78 9.76
CA HIS A 579 20.78 -15.15 9.44
C HIS A 579 22.26 -15.39 9.74
N THR A 580 23.02 -14.33 10.03
CA THR A 580 24.43 -14.41 10.44
C THR A 580 24.67 -13.62 11.72
N VAL A 581 25.76 -13.91 12.42
CA VAL A 581 26.19 -13.12 13.60
C VAL A 581 26.26 -11.62 13.29
N ASN A 582 26.83 -11.26 12.13
CA ASN A 582 27.01 -9.87 11.74
C ASN A 582 25.66 -9.19 11.43
N GLU A 583 24.75 -9.87 10.72
CA GLU A 583 23.39 -9.36 10.49
C GLU A 583 22.62 -9.19 11.79
N ARG A 584 22.68 -10.17 12.71
CA ARG A 584 22.03 -10.09 14.02
C ARG A 584 22.50 -8.88 14.82
N GLU A 585 23.80 -8.61 14.80
CA GLU A 585 24.37 -7.44 15.48
C GLU A 585 23.88 -6.13 14.85
N ILE A 586 23.92 -6.02 13.52
CA ILE A 586 23.46 -4.82 12.80
C ILE A 586 21.97 -4.55 13.03
N PHE A 587 21.11 -5.57 12.88
CA PHE A 587 19.66 -5.40 13.07
C PHE A 587 19.32 -5.08 14.53
N ARG A 588 20.06 -5.64 15.49
CA ARG A 588 19.93 -5.28 16.90
C ARG A 588 20.28 -3.81 17.14
N GLN A 589 21.39 -3.33 16.58
CA GLN A 589 21.78 -1.92 16.67
C GLN A 589 20.73 -0.99 16.03
N TYR A 590 20.07 -1.43 14.96
CA TYR A 590 19.01 -0.66 14.33
C TYR A 590 17.81 -0.46 15.25
N VAL A 591 17.27 -1.54 15.82
CA VAL A 591 16.11 -1.42 16.73
C VAL A 591 16.46 -0.66 18.02
N GLU A 592 17.67 -0.83 18.55
CA GLU A 592 18.17 -0.02 19.68
C GLU A 592 18.26 1.48 19.33
N SER A 593 18.59 1.83 18.08
CA SER A 593 18.61 3.23 17.65
C SER A 593 17.20 3.84 17.60
N PHE A 594 16.19 3.06 17.23
CA PHE A 594 14.79 3.48 17.27
C PHE A 594 14.31 3.71 18.72
N GLU A 595 14.66 2.80 19.63
CA GLU A 595 14.39 2.93 21.06
C GLU A 595 14.96 4.23 21.64
N LYS A 596 16.25 4.49 21.39
CA LYS A 596 16.94 5.72 21.84
C LYS A 596 16.22 6.99 21.38
N ARG A 597 15.59 6.96 20.19
CA ARG A 597 14.87 8.11 19.64
C ARG A 597 13.56 8.41 20.40
N ILE A 598 12.87 7.38 20.86
CA ILE A 598 11.50 7.49 21.38
C ILE A 598 11.41 7.45 22.91
N ALA A 599 12.34 6.78 23.59
CA ALA A 599 12.29 6.53 25.04
C ALA A 599 12.25 7.82 25.90
N PHE A 600 12.94 8.88 25.47
CA PHE A 600 12.98 10.18 26.15
C PHE A 600 12.26 11.29 25.37
N SER A 601 11.47 10.91 24.36
CA SER A 601 10.67 11.85 23.59
C SER A 601 9.39 12.25 24.33
N SER A 602 8.57 13.10 23.71
CA SER A 602 7.24 13.45 24.25
C SER A 602 6.30 12.25 24.42
N LEU A 603 6.62 11.08 23.87
CA LEU A 603 5.93 9.84 24.17
C LEU A 603 6.35 9.25 25.51
N GLY A 604 7.64 9.12 25.82
CA GLY A 604 8.12 8.47 27.05
C GLY A 604 7.66 7.02 27.20
N VAL A 605 8.20 6.10 26.40
CA VAL A 605 7.72 4.71 26.24
C VAL A 605 8.55 3.67 26.97
N ASN A 606 7.98 2.47 27.12
CA ASN A 606 8.66 1.26 27.51
C ASN A 606 8.91 0.38 26.28
N VAL A 607 10.17 0.09 25.99
CA VAL A 607 10.54 -0.76 24.85
C VAL A 607 11.07 -2.09 25.36
N GLN A 608 10.51 -3.19 24.87
CA GLN A 608 11.05 -4.53 25.06
C GLN A 608 11.59 -5.03 23.73
N THR A 609 12.78 -5.63 23.71
CA THR A 609 13.33 -6.25 22.50
C THR A 609 13.54 -7.75 22.66
N ILE A 610 13.12 -8.51 21.65
CA ILE A 610 13.50 -9.91 21.43
C ILE A 610 14.42 -9.97 20.21
N SER A 611 15.48 -10.76 20.28
CA SER A 611 16.43 -10.94 19.18
C SER A 611 16.70 -12.41 18.95
N LYS A 612 16.86 -12.80 17.68
CA LYS A 612 17.30 -14.15 17.31
C LYS A 612 18.62 -14.50 18.00
N ARG A 613 18.79 -15.78 18.29
CA ARG A 613 19.96 -16.31 19.00
C ARG A 613 20.80 -17.23 18.13
N THR A 614 20.22 -17.77 17.05
CA THR A 614 20.86 -18.75 16.16
C THR A 614 20.82 -18.31 14.71
N ASP A 615 21.66 -18.94 13.88
CA ASP A 615 21.73 -18.71 12.41
C ASP A 615 20.60 -19.43 11.66
N GLU A 616 19.70 -20.13 12.37
CA GLU A 616 18.54 -20.78 11.77
C GLU A 616 17.68 -19.76 11.03
N PRO A 617 17.13 -20.05 9.84
CA PRO A 617 16.34 -19.08 9.08
C PRO A 617 15.14 -18.51 9.86
N ILE A 618 14.52 -19.32 10.73
CA ILE A 618 13.34 -18.93 11.51
C ILE A 618 13.51 -19.41 12.96
N GLU A 619 13.22 -18.52 13.93
CA GLU A 619 13.18 -18.85 15.35
C GLU A 619 11.80 -18.49 15.94
N ILE A 620 11.30 -19.31 16.87
CA ILE A 620 10.00 -19.14 17.52
C ILE A 620 10.21 -18.63 18.94
N PHE A 621 9.56 -17.52 19.26
CA PHE A 621 9.52 -16.94 20.61
C PHE A 621 8.07 -16.84 21.09
N PRO A 622 7.81 -16.91 22.41
CA PRO A 622 6.46 -16.81 22.99
C PRO A 622 5.95 -15.36 23.00
N VAL A 623 5.83 -14.75 21.82
CA VAL A 623 5.43 -13.35 21.64
C VAL A 623 3.97 -13.08 22.05
N ASP A 624 3.14 -14.12 22.07
CA ASP A 624 1.75 -14.07 22.55
C ASP A 624 1.66 -13.58 24.00
N THR A 625 2.59 -14.02 24.86
CA THR A 625 2.62 -13.63 26.28
C THR A 625 2.80 -12.13 26.50
N ILE A 626 3.45 -11.44 25.56
CA ILE A 626 3.70 -10.00 25.58
C ILE A 626 2.53 -9.27 24.91
N ILE A 627 2.14 -9.71 23.71
CA ILE A 627 1.10 -9.07 22.91
C ILE A 627 -0.26 -9.13 23.61
N ASN A 628 -0.59 -10.25 24.29
CA ASN A 628 -1.83 -10.40 25.05
C ASN A 628 -1.92 -9.45 26.26
N LYS A 629 -0.79 -8.97 26.79
CA LYS A 629 -0.75 -7.95 27.86
C LYS A 629 -0.90 -6.51 27.33
N GLY A 630 -0.85 -6.34 26.01
CA GLY A 630 -1.03 -5.07 25.32
C GLY A 630 0.27 -4.38 24.93
N VAL A 631 0.38 -4.12 23.63
CA VAL A 631 1.48 -3.40 22.96
C VAL A 631 0.87 -2.40 22.00
N ALA A 632 1.34 -1.16 21.99
CA ALA A 632 0.89 -0.15 21.02
C ALA A 632 1.52 -0.33 19.64
N LEU A 633 2.83 -0.58 19.60
CA LEU A 633 3.60 -0.70 18.37
C LEU A 633 4.52 -1.91 18.45
N MET A 634 4.45 -2.78 17.44
CA MET A 634 5.41 -3.85 17.21
C MET A 634 6.28 -3.47 16.01
N THR A 635 7.60 -3.45 16.15
CA THR A 635 8.54 -3.21 15.04
C THR A 635 9.42 -4.42 14.82
N LEU A 636 9.39 -4.95 13.60
CA LEU A 636 10.18 -6.08 13.17
C LEU A 636 11.28 -5.62 12.22
N TYR A 637 12.48 -6.13 12.39
CA TYR A 637 13.61 -5.86 11.50
C TYR A 637 14.39 -7.14 11.20
N GLY A 638 14.40 -7.55 9.94
CA GLY A 638 15.08 -8.78 9.51
C GLY A 638 14.59 -9.28 8.16
N HIS A 639 14.89 -10.54 7.87
CA HIS A 639 14.41 -11.22 6.68
C HIS A 639 12.92 -11.56 6.83
N SER A 640 12.16 -11.36 5.75
CA SER A 640 10.76 -11.79 5.65
C SER A 640 10.38 -12.13 4.22
N GLY A 641 9.29 -12.88 4.08
CA GLY A 641 8.58 -13.11 2.83
C GLY A 641 7.07 -12.99 3.05
N LEU A 642 6.27 -13.52 2.10
CA LEU A 642 4.81 -13.45 2.17
C LEU A 642 4.22 -14.08 3.45
N ASN A 643 4.81 -15.21 3.88
CA ASN A 643 4.23 -16.09 4.90
C ASN A 643 5.17 -16.39 6.07
N SER A 644 6.35 -15.78 6.11
CA SER A 644 7.36 -16.06 7.12
C SER A 644 8.27 -14.87 7.35
N ASN A 645 8.88 -14.85 8.52
CA ASN A 645 9.87 -13.87 8.91
C ASN A 645 10.79 -14.50 9.95
N ASP A 646 11.94 -13.85 10.15
CA ASP A 646 13.01 -14.27 11.07
C ASP A 646 12.50 -14.70 12.46
N ILE A 647 11.62 -13.89 13.04
CA ILE A 647 10.93 -14.18 14.31
C ILE A 647 9.47 -14.48 13.96
N ASN A 648 9.13 -15.76 13.88
CA ASN A 648 7.86 -16.21 13.33
C ASN A 648 6.64 -15.76 14.15
N ILE A 649 6.02 -14.67 13.74
CA ILE A 649 4.78 -14.15 14.36
C ILE A 649 3.54 -14.94 13.92
N GLY A 650 3.60 -15.64 12.78
CA GLY A 650 2.53 -16.49 12.28
C GLY A 650 1.19 -15.80 12.06
N ASN A 651 0.14 -16.61 11.86
CA ASN A 651 -1.22 -16.16 11.58
C ASN A 651 -2.05 -16.13 12.88
N PRO A 652 -2.70 -15.00 13.25
CA PRO A 652 -3.54 -14.94 14.44
C PRO A 652 -4.73 -15.89 14.47
N ARG A 653 -5.20 -16.37 13.31
CA ARG A 653 -6.24 -17.40 13.26
C ARG A 653 -5.79 -18.75 13.83
N ASP A 654 -4.49 -19.06 13.79
CA ASP A 654 -3.94 -20.35 14.20
C ASP A 654 -4.04 -20.51 15.74
N ALA A 655 -4.68 -21.57 16.20
CA ALA A 655 -4.93 -21.80 17.63
C ALA A 655 -3.63 -21.90 18.45
N ASP A 656 -2.60 -22.53 17.89
CA ASP A 656 -1.30 -22.75 18.56
C ASP A 656 -0.54 -21.44 18.82
N ARG A 657 -0.94 -20.33 18.17
CA ARG A 657 -0.36 -19.01 18.42
C ARG A 657 -0.87 -18.35 19.70
N ASN A 658 -1.99 -18.83 20.25
CA ASN A 658 -2.53 -18.36 21.53
C ASN A 658 -2.72 -16.83 21.65
N TYR A 659 -2.92 -16.13 20.53
CA TYR A 659 -3.26 -14.70 20.55
C TYR A 659 -4.67 -14.48 21.08
N LYS A 660 -4.76 -13.66 22.13
CA LYS A 660 -5.95 -13.29 22.91
C LYS A 660 -5.89 -11.81 23.27
N ASN A 661 -5.52 -10.99 22.29
CA ASN A 661 -5.17 -9.60 22.50
C ASN A 661 -6.32 -8.63 22.22
N ALA A 662 -7.58 -9.07 22.16
CA ALA A 662 -8.71 -8.14 22.29
C ALA A 662 -8.75 -7.53 23.72
N PRO A 663 -9.07 -6.23 23.87
CA PRO A 663 -9.23 -5.18 22.85
C PRO A 663 -7.92 -4.42 22.52
N LEU A 664 -6.77 -4.99 22.85
CA LEU A 664 -5.42 -4.40 22.84
C LEU A 664 -4.68 -4.69 21.52
N TYR A 665 -5.16 -4.14 20.41
CA TYR A 665 -4.61 -4.40 19.08
C TYR A 665 -3.39 -3.50 18.77
N PRO A 666 -2.18 -4.04 18.53
CA PRO A 666 -1.03 -3.23 18.14
C PRO A 666 -1.17 -2.67 16.72
N ALA A 667 -0.41 -1.61 16.43
CA ALA A 667 0.10 -1.36 15.09
C ALA A 667 1.38 -2.17 14.87
N VAL A 668 1.60 -2.65 13.66
CA VAL A 668 2.76 -3.47 13.28
C VAL A 668 3.54 -2.77 12.18
N LEU A 669 4.85 -2.65 12.33
CA LEU A 669 5.78 -2.12 11.34
C LEU A 669 6.83 -3.17 11.03
N VAL A 670 6.93 -3.61 9.78
CA VAL A 670 7.86 -4.66 9.35
C VAL A 670 8.87 -4.12 8.35
N ASN A 671 10.13 -4.24 8.72
CA ASN A 671 11.30 -3.96 7.88
C ASN A 671 11.89 -5.28 7.42
N GLY A 672 11.41 -5.75 6.27
CA GLY A 672 11.83 -6.98 5.62
C GLY A 672 11.07 -7.14 4.31
N CYS A 673 11.48 -8.09 3.47
CA CYS A 673 10.89 -8.25 2.14
C CYS A 673 9.43 -8.76 2.18
N ALA A 674 8.62 -8.26 1.24
CA ALA A 674 7.33 -8.81 0.78
C ALA A 674 6.19 -9.08 1.79
N MET A 675 6.33 -8.88 3.10
CA MET A 675 5.24 -9.18 4.05
C MET A 675 4.04 -8.23 3.90
N GLY A 676 4.22 -7.07 3.25
CA GLY A 676 3.14 -6.16 2.85
C GLY A 676 2.43 -6.54 1.55
N ASN A 677 2.90 -7.57 0.83
CA ASN A 677 2.37 -7.95 -0.48
C ASN A 677 1.10 -8.79 -0.36
N ILE A 678 -0.01 -8.11 -0.15
CA ILE A 678 -1.36 -8.67 -0.12
C ILE A 678 -1.98 -8.90 -1.52
N TYR A 679 -1.25 -8.58 -2.58
CA TYR A 679 -1.72 -8.60 -3.97
C TYR A 679 -1.43 -9.93 -4.67
N TYR A 680 -0.56 -10.75 -4.09
CA TYR A 680 -0.31 -12.09 -4.57
C TYR A 680 -1.53 -13.01 -4.33
N SER A 681 -1.69 -14.08 -5.13
CA SER A 681 -2.88 -14.95 -5.05
C SER A 681 -3.04 -15.70 -3.73
N THR A 682 -1.95 -15.86 -2.97
CA THR A 682 -1.95 -16.54 -1.66
C THR A 682 -2.11 -15.50 -0.54
N PRO A 683 -3.02 -15.71 0.43
CA PRO A 683 -3.21 -14.75 1.53
C PRO A 683 -1.92 -14.55 2.33
N ALA A 684 -1.43 -13.31 2.38
CA ALA A 684 -0.28 -12.93 3.20
C ALA A 684 -0.63 -12.91 4.70
N VAL A 685 0.36 -13.19 5.55
CA VAL A 685 0.22 -13.15 7.01
C VAL A 685 -0.29 -11.80 7.48
N SER A 686 0.17 -10.70 6.88
CA SER A 686 -0.27 -9.34 7.21
C SER A 686 -1.77 -9.14 7.04
N ASN A 687 -2.40 -9.76 6.02
CA ASN A 687 -3.85 -9.68 5.84
C ASN A 687 -4.59 -10.46 6.93
N ASP A 688 -4.05 -11.59 7.39
CA ASP A 688 -4.65 -12.35 8.50
C ASP A 688 -4.64 -11.56 9.82
N TRP A 689 -3.54 -10.86 10.10
CA TRP A 689 -3.41 -9.99 11.26
C TRP A 689 -4.48 -8.88 11.29
N ILE A 690 -4.84 -8.34 10.12
CA ILE A 690 -5.88 -7.32 9.98
C ILE A 690 -7.28 -7.91 10.05
N LEU A 691 -7.55 -9.04 9.40
CA LEU A 691 -8.90 -9.56 9.22
C LEU A 691 -9.39 -10.52 10.31
N THR A 692 -8.49 -11.10 11.11
CA THR A 692 -8.92 -12.03 12.17
C THR A 692 -9.76 -11.30 13.22
N PRO A 693 -10.99 -11.75 13.53
CA PRO A 693 -11.81 -11.14 14.57
C PRO A 693 -11.16 -11.27 15.95
N GLU A 694 -11.30 -10.25 16.79
CA GLU A 694 -10.90 -10.26 18.21
C GLU A 694 -9.42 -10.50 18.51
N LYS A 695 -8.53 -10.51 17.51
CA LYS A 695 -7.07 -10.64 17.70
C LYS A 695 -6.28 -10.11 16.50
N GLY A 696 -4.96 -10.15 16.60
CA GLY A 696 -4.07 -9.60 15.58
C GLY A 696 -3.86 -8.10 15.76
N SER A 697 -3.75 -7.34 14.68
CA SER A 697 -3.41 -5.91 14.69
C SER A 697 -4.54 -5.02 14.18
N VAL A 698 -4.50 -3.75 14.56
CA VAL A 698 -5.39 -2.73 14.00
C VAL A 698 -4.78 -2.05 12.77
N LEU A 699 -3.45 -2.01 12.67
CA LEU A 699 -2.68 -1.48 11.55
C LEU A 699 -1.48 -2.38 11.26
N PHE A 700 -1.11 -2.52 9.99
CA PHE A 700 0.05 -3.30 9.56
C PHE A 700 0.75 -2.59 8.40
N LEU A 701 1.96 -2.11 8.62
CA LEU A 701 2.78 -1.38 7.66
C LEU A 701 4.00 -2.24 7.29
N ALA A 702 4.14 -2.61 6.01
CA ALA A 702 5.21 -3.51 5.58
C ALA A 702 5.57 -3.30 4.10
N HIS A 703 6.79 -3.69 3.74
CA HIS A 703 7.31 -3.60 2.38
C HIS A 703 6.68 -4.67 1.46
N THR A 704 6.38 -4.33 0.20
CA THR A 704 5.69 -5.23 -0.75
C THR A 704 6.63 -6.04 -1.65
N HIS A 705 7.91 -5.71 -1.74
CA HIS A 705 8.88 -6.49 -2.54
C HIS A 705 10.25 -6.59 -1.84
N ASN A 706 11.33 -6.77 -2.61
CA ASN A 706 12.71 -6.77 -2.15
C ASN A 706 13.07 -5.38 -1.58
N GLY A 707 13.28 -5.33 -0.27
CA GLY A 707 13.66 -4.11 0.44
C GLY A 707 15.16 -4.05 0.69
N VAL A 708 15.78 -2.91 0.40
CA VAL A 708 17.20 -2.68 0.72
C VAL A 708 17.34 -2.37 2.20
N THR A 709 18.18 -3.14 2.90
CA THR A 709 18.39 -3.04 4.36
C THR A 709 18.66 -1.62 4.84
N SER A 710 19.51 -0.84 4.17
CA SER A 710 19.80 0.55 4.60
C SER A 710 18.63 1.50 4.37
N SER A 711 17.91 1.37 3.26
CA SER A 711 16.75 2.23 2.96
C SER A 711 15.57 1.95 3.89
N LEU A 712 15.32 0.69 4.26
CA LEU A 712 14.35 0.33 5.30
C LEU A 712 14.71 0.97 6.65
N LYS A 713 16.01 1.02 6.98
CA LYS A 713 16.51 1.66 8.20
C LYS A 713 16.25 3.17 8.17
N HIS A 714 16.57 3.84 7.07
CA HIS A 714 16.32 5.27 6.90
C HIS A 714 14.83 5.61 7.03
N TYR A 715 13.96 4.83 6.36
CA TYR A 715 12.52 4.98 6.45
C TYR A 715 12.02 4.86 7.89
N THR A 716 12.41 3.80 8.59
CA THR A 716 11.95 3.56 9.97
C THR A 716 12.58 4.53 10.96
N ASP A 717 13.82 4.99 10.73
CA ASP A 717 14.37 6.11 11.49
C ASP A 717 13.43 7.30 11.40
N ALA A 718 13.14 7.78 10.17
CA ALA A 718 12.25 8.92 9.95
C ALA A 718 10.89 8.72 10.62
N PHE A 719 10.32 7.51 10.56
CA PHE A 719 9.07 7.18 11.24
C PHE A 719 9.16 7.37 12.76
N TYR A 720 10.20 6.85 13.41
CA TYR A 720 10.45 7.06 14.84
C TYR A 720 10.80 8.52 15.18
N GLU A 721 11.45 9.27 14.27
CA GLU A 721 11.67 10.71 14.46
C GLU A 721 10.36 11.49 14.50
N VAL A 722 9.39 11.15 13.64
CA VAL A 722 8.06 11.77 13.61
C VAL A 722 7.25 11.35 14.83
N LEU A 723 7.29 10.09 15.25
CA LEU A 723 6.63 9.66 16.47
C LEU A 723 7.15 10.39 17.72
N ALA A 724 8.45 10.65 17.78
CA ALA A 724 9.08 11.39 18.87
C ALA A 724 8.73 12.89 18.87
N ASP A 725 8.31 13.43 17.73
CA ASP A 725 7.95 14.83 17.54
C ASP A 725 6.56 15.14 18.13
N SER A 726 6.53 16.00 19.15
CA SER A 726 5.30 16.36 19.86
C SER A 726 4.19 16.93 18.99
N LEU A 727 4.50 17.47 17.81
CA LEU A 727 3.51 17.95 16.85
C LEU A 727 2.77 16.80 16.15
N PHE A 728 3.38 15.61 16.06
CA PHE A 728 2.87 14.47 15.29
C PHE A 728 2.52 13.26 16.16
N THR A 729 3.08 13.14 17.36
CA THR A 729 2.90 11.99 18.26
C THR A 729 1.46 11.47 18.39
N SER A 730 0.47 12.36 18.36
CA SER A 730 -0.96 12.00 18.52
C SER A 730 -1.79 12.21 17.26
N GLU A 731 -1.13 12.44 16.14
CA GLU A 731 -1.76 12.49 14.84
C GLU A 731 -2.10 11.06 14.37
N PRO A 732 -3.05 10.94 13.43
CA PRO A 732 -3.32 9.69 12.75
C PRO A 732 -2.08 9.05 12.13
N PHE A 733 -2.03 7.71 12.15
CA PHE A 733 -0.90 6.93 11.67
C PHE A 733 -0.55 7.25 10.21
N GLY A 734 -1.55 7.48 9.36
CA GLY A 734 -1.33 7.86 7.97
C GLY A 734 -0.61 9.22 7.81
N LEU A 735 -0.89 10.21 8.67
CA LEU A 735 -0.17 11.49 8.66
C LEU A 735 1.25 11.33 9.18
N ILE A 736 1.46 10.51 10.21
CA ILE A 736 2.80 10.16 10.71
C ILE A 736 3.61 9.50 9.59
N GLN A 737 3.02 8.55 8.86
CA GLN A 737 3.65 7.87 7.74
C GLN A 737 3.99 8.85 6.60
N GLN A 738 3.05 9.69 6.19
CA GLN A 738 3.26 10.70 5.14
C GLN A 738 4.41 11.66 5.49
N GLU A 739 4.43 12.17 6.73
CA GLU A 739 5.50 13.04 7.20
C GLU A 739 6.84 12.32 7.31
N ALA A 740 6.85 11.05 7.74
CA ALA A 740 8.04 10.23 7.80
C ALA A 740 8.65 10.02 6.41
N ILE A 741 7.81 9.71 5.41
CA ILE A 741 8.21 9.62 4.01
C ILE A 741 8.82 10.95 3.55
N ARG A 742 8.14 12.07 3.79
CA ARG A 742 8.61 13.40 3.40
C ARG A 742 9.98 13.74 4.01
N ARG A 743 10.18 13.46 5.31
CA ARG A 743 11.48 13.65 5.99
C ARG A 743 12.54 12.71 5.43
N ASN A 744 12.20 11.44 5.18
CA ASN A 744 13.11 10.44 4.64
C ASN A 744 13.63 10.84 3.26
N VAL A 745 12.75 11.06 2.29
CA VAL A 745 13.15 11.36 0.90
C VAL A 745 13.83 12.71 0.77
N LYS A 746 13.55 13.67 1.68
CA LYS A 746 14.29 14.93 1.76
C LYS A 746 15.72 14.72 2.26
N LYS A 747 15.92 13.82 3.24
CA LYS A 747 17.22 13.54 3.84
C LYS A 747 18.07 12.60 2.97
N TYR A 748 17.42 11.65 2.31
CA TYR A 748 18.02 10.62 1.45
C TYR A 748 17.28 10.59 0.10
N PRO A 749 17.62 11.49 -0.84
CA PRO A 749 16.97 11.57 -2.15
C PRO A 749 17.53 10.51 -3.13
N THR A 750 17.60 9.25 -2.69
CA THR A 750 18.06 8.12 -3.53
C THR A 750 16.87 7.38 -4.15
N ILE A 751 17.11 6.67 -5.25
CA ILE A 751 16.09 5.82 -5.87
C ILE A 751 15.64 4.70 -4.93
N SER A 752 16.55 4.08 -4.17
CA SER A 752 16.22 2.99 -3.24
C SER A 752 15.35 3.46 -2.07
N ASP A 753 15.59 4.68 -1.54
CA ASP A 753 14.74 5.28 -0.51
C ASP A 753 13.36 5.67 -1.08
N GLY A 754 13.30 6.11 -2.34
CA GLY A 754 12.06 6.36 -3.06
C GLY A 754 11.24 5.08 -3.31
N ILE A 755 11.89 4.00 -3.76
CA ILE A 755 11.28 2.67 -3.93
C ILE A 755 10.74 2.16 -2.59
N THR A 756 11.55 2.27 -1.53
CA THR A 756 11.11 1.88 -0.17
C THR A 756 9.86 2.65 0.24
N ALA A 757 9.82 3.97 0.02
CA ALA A 757 8.64 4.77 0.31
C ALA A 757 7.39 4.35 -0.51
N GLN A 758 7.58 3.99 -1.79
CA GLN A 758 6.50 3.48 -2.65
C GLN A 758 5.96 2.13 -2.17
N GLN A 759 6.77 1.31 -1.49
CA GLN A 759 6.44 -0.08 -1.20
C GLN A 759 6.14 -0.36 0.28
N MET A 760 6.38 0.59 1.18
CA MET A 760 5.88 0.51 2.57
C MET A 760 4.37 0.74 2.60
N ASN A 761 3.61 -0.33 2.38
CA ASN A 761 2.18 -0.32 2.19
C ASN A 761 1.43 -0.42 3.53
N LEU A 762 0.42 0.43 3.74
CA LEU A 762 -0.37 0.45 4.97
C LEU A 762 -1.65 -0.38 4.82
N LEU A 763 -1.76 -1.42 5.65
CA LEU A 763 -3.00 -2.16 5.85
C LEU A 763 -3.73 -1.62 7.08
N GLY A 764 -5.04 -1.44 6.92
CA GLY A 764 -5.92 -0.82 7.91
C GLY A 764 -6.21 0.64 7.63
N ASP A 765 -6.90 1.28 8.57
CA ASP A 765 -7.43 2.64 8.41
C ASP A 765 -6.40 3.72 8.76
N PRO A 766 -5.99 4.58 7.80
CA PRO A 766 -4.96 5.59 8.03
C PRO A 766 -5.35 6.65 9.08
N ALA A 767 -6.63 6.79 9.44
CA ALA A 767 -7.10 7.73 10.44
C ALA A 767 -6.87 7.27 11.90
N ILE A 768 -6.49 6.01 12.12
CA ILE A 768 -6.28 5.46 13.46
C ILE A 768 -5.11 6.14 14.16
N LYS A 769 -5.29 6.47 15.45
CA LYS A 769 -4.28 7.05 16.32
C LYS A 769 -3.73 6.01 17.29
N ILE A 770 -2.43 5.73 17.21
CA ILE A 770 -1.79 4.75 18.09
C ILE A 770 -1.51 5.31 19.50
N PHE A 771 -1.17 6.59 19.58
CA PHE A 771 -0.92 7.32 20.84
C PHE A 771 -1.82 8.57 20.94
N PRO A 772 -3.14 8.40 21.21
CA PRO A 772 -4.12 9.49 21.11
C PRO A 772 -4.04 10.55 22.23
N THR A 773 -3.20 10.37 23.26
CA THR A 773 -3.06 11.29 24.40
C THR A 773 -2.35 12.58 24.02
N LYS A 774 -2.93 13.72 24.39
CA LYS A 774 -2.35 15.05 24.15
C LYS A 774 -1.72 15.65 25.40
N LEU A 775 -2.09 15.17 26.58
CA LEU A 775 -1.58 15.64 27.86
C LEU A 775 -0.86 14.50 28.63
N PRO A 776 -0.04 14.84 29.65
CA PRO A 776 0.44 13.87 30.64
C PRO A 776 -0.70 13.16 31.39
N ASP A 777 -0.40 12.01 32.00
CA ASP A 777 -1.32 11.27 32.87
C ASP A 777 -0.50 10.51 33.92
N TYR A 778 -0.31 11.13 35.09
CA TYR A 778 0.48 10.54 36.17
C TYR A 778 -0.39 9.65 37.08
N THR A 779 0.17 8.53 37.51
CA THR A 779 -0.51 7.61 38.43
C THR A 779 0.48 6.94 39.35
N TRP A 780 0.04 6.63 40.57
CA TRP A 780 0.84 5.80 41.47
C TRP A 780 0.98 4.36 40.97
N GLN A 781 2.05 3.69 41.38
CA GLN A 781 2.29 2.25 41.22
C GLN A 781 2.42 1.61 42.61
N PRO A 782 1.29 1.26 43.23
CA PRO A 782 1.25 0.73 44.61
C PRO A 782 2.10 -0.52 44.82
N ASP A 783 2.25 -1.37 43.80
CA ASP A 783 3.05 -2.60 43.88
C ASP A 783 4.54 -2.34 44.22
N LEU A 784 5.01 -1.11 44.00
CA LEU A 784 6.37 -0.66 44.32
C LEU A 784 6.46 0.03 45.69
N LEU A 785 5.36 0.15 46.45
CA LEU A 785 5.36 0.75 47.78
C LEU A 785 6.11 -0.10 48.79
N ARG A 786 7.13 0.46 49.46
CA ARG A 786 7.87 -0.18 50.55
C ARG A 786 8.15 0.84 51.65
N PHE A 787 7.96 0.41 52.90
CA PHE A 787 8.37 1.13 54.11
C PHE A 787 9.52 0.38 54.80
N PHE A 788 10.57 1.10 55.18
CA PHE A 788 11.74 0.54 55.88
C PHE A 788 12.43 1.65 56.68
N ASP A 789 13.32 1.31 57.60
CA ASP A 789 14.13 2.30 58.31
C ASP A 789 15.32 2.81 57.44
N PRO A 790 16.09 3.82 57.88
CA PRO A 790 17.27 4.31 57.15
C PRO A 790 18.33 3.26 56.84
N THR A 791 18.36 2.16 57.60
CA THR A 791 19.33 1.07 57.46
C THR A 791 18.85 -0.08 56.57
N GLY A 792 17.62 0.00 56.04
CA GLY A 792 17.01 -1.05 55.23
C GLY A 792 16.31 -2.14 56.03
N LYS A 793 16.14 -1.96 57.35
CA LYS A 793 15.46 -2.91 58.25
C LYS A 793 13.98 -2.56 58.38
N VAL A 794 13.25 -3.40 59.12
CA VAL A 794 11.84 -3.14 59.46
C VAL A 794 11.73 -1.84 60.23
N LEU A 795 10.84 -0.98 59.75
CA LEU A 795 10.46 0.23 60.44
C LEU A 795 9.74 -0.12 61.74
N THR A 796 10.14 0.48 62.86
CA THR A 796 9.44 0.39 64.14
C THR A 796 9.17 1.79 64.69
N ASN A 797 8.39 1.89 65.76
CA ASN A 797 8.19 3.16 66.48
C ASN A 797 9.49 3.74 67.09
N GLN A 798 10.57 2.93 67.21
CA GLN A 798 11.88 3.40 67.65
C GLN A 798 12.81 3.85 66.52
N SER A 799 12.49 3.55 65.25
CA SER A 799 13.24 4.08 64.12
C SER A 799 13.19 5.61 64.16
N ASP A 800 14.32 6.28 63.94
CA ASP A 800 14.39 7.75 63.95
C ASP A 800 13.72 8.38 62.72
N SER A 801 13.72 7.64 61.61
CA SER A 801 13.14 8.02 60.32
C SER A 801 12.46 6.83 59.63
N VAL A 802 11.60 7.13 58.66
CA VAL A 802 10.99 6.17 57.74
C VAL A 802 11.46 6.47 56.32
N ASN A 803 11.99 5.46 55.65
CA ASN A 803 12.22 5.45 54.22
C ASN A 803 11.00 4.87 53.50
N ILE A 804 10.53 5.61 52.51
CA ILE A 804 9.41 5.23 51.65
C ILE A 804 9.93 5.13 50.23
N LYS A 805 9.67 3.99 49.58
CA LYS A 805 9.78 3.84 48.12
C LYS A 805 8.39 3.65 47.56
N ILE A 806 7.99 4.41 46.54
CA ILE A 806 6.72 4.22 45.83
C ILE A 806 6.91 4.57 44.35
N GLY A 807 6.28 3.84 43.44
CA GLY A 807 6.41 4.09 42.00
C GLY A 807 5.43 5.15 41.50
N ILE A 808 5.85 5.91 40.49
CA ILE A 808 5.03 6.87 39.75
C ILE A 808 5.17 6.54 38.27
N LYS A 809 4.04 6.40 37.58
CA LYS A 809 3.96 6.07 36.15
C LYS A 809 3.31 7.21 35.38
N ASN A 810 3.72 7.42 34.13
CA ASN A 810 3.09 8.34 33.18
C ASN A 810 2.50 7.56 31.99
N ASN A 811 1.18 7.47 31.91
CA ASN A 811 0.48 6.83 30.79
C ASN A 811 0.16 7.80 29.64
N GLY A 812 0.34 9.11 29.86
CA GLY A 812 0.10 10.17 28.89
C GLY A 812 1.37 10.60 28.17
N ARG A 813 1.39 11.86 27.73
CA ARG A 813 2.59 12.49 27.16
C ARG A 813 3.63 12.81 28.22
N PHE A 814 4.89 12.77 27.82
CA PHE A 814 5.99 13.30 28.61
C PHE A 814 6.27 14.76 28.22
N LYS A 815 6.31 15.62 29.24
CA LYS A 815 6.82 16.98 29.14
C LYS A 815 7.73 17.20 30.33
N PHE A 816 8.92 17.74 30.10
CA PHE A 816 9.86 18.02 31.18
C PHE A 816 9.43 19.28 31.94
N GLU A 817 8.84 19.09 33.11
CA GLU A 817 8.41 20.15 34.01
C GLU A 817 8.53 19.70 35.46
N LYS A 818 8.36 20.64 36.41
CA LYS A 818 8.39 20.34 37.84
C LYS A 818 6.97 20.29 38.38
N TYR A 819 6.74 19.37 39.32
CA TYR A 819 5.47 19.23 40.02
C TYR A 819 5.72 18.90 41.50
N GLU A 820 4.67 19.09 42.29
CA GLU A 820 4.69 18.82 43.72
C GLU A 820 3.95 17.51 44.01
N ILE A 821 4.41 16.79 45.03
CA ILE A 821 3.77 15.60 45.59
C ILE A 821 3.49 15.89 47.05
N ALA A 822 2.27 15.61 47.48
CA ALA A 822 1.92 15.59 48.90
C ALA A 822 1.91 14.14 49.42
N ILE A 823 2.59 13.92 50.55
CA ILE A 823 2.47 12.69 51.34
C ILE A 823 1.89 13.08 52.70
N GLU A 824 0.72 12.54 53.03
CA GLU A 824 0.09 12.74 54.34
C GLU A 824 0.16 11.45 55.14
N ARG A 825 0.66 11.56 56.38
CA ARG A 825 0.75 10.46 57.35
C ARG A 825 -0.17 10.75 58.51
N ILE A 826 -1.11 9.85 58.77
CA ILE A 826 -2.11 9.96 59.82
C ILE A 826 -1.91 8.80 60.82
N ASN A 827 -1.73 9.12 62.10
CA ASN A 827 -1.56 8.16 63.20
C ASN A 827 -2.36 8.68 64.42
N GLY A 828 -3.53 8.11 64.68
CA GLY A 828 -4.51 8.66 65.63
C GLY A 828 -4.95 10.08 65.25
N ASP A 829 -4.90 11.01 66.19
CA ASP A 829 -5.24 12.44 65.97
C ASP A 829 -4.15 13.23 65.24
N LYS A 830 -2.97 12.63 65.03
CA LYS A 830 -1.83 13.30 64.41
C LYS A 830 -1.90 13.15 62.89
N ASN A 831 -1.97 14.28 62.17
CA ASN A 831 -1.88 14.35 60.71
C ASN A 831 -0.69 15.23 60.31
N THR A 832 0.28 14.66 59.60
CA THR A 832 1.46 15.39 59.09
C THR A 832 1.53 15.31 57.57
N LYS A 833 1.66 16.47 56.92
CA LYS A 833 1.78 16.61 55.46
C LYS A 833 3.19 17.00 55.05
N TYR A 834 3.74 16.28 54.08
CA TYR A 834 5.05 16.53 53.48
C TYR A 834 4.86 16.90 52.02
N LEU A 835 5.54 17.97 51.58
CA LEU A 835 5.52 18.44 50.19
C LEU A 835 6.88 18.22 49.54
N ILE A 836 6.88 17.57 48.38
CA ILE A 836 8.08 17.14 47.67
C ILE A 836 8.03 17.68 46.25
N HIS A 837 9.08 18.38 45.83
CA HIS A 837 9.20 18.86 44.46
C HIS A 837 10.02 17.88 43.63
N ARG A 838 9.53 17.49 42.44
CA ARG A 838 10.23 16.58 41.52
C ARG A 838 10.06 17.03 40.07
N ASN A 839 10.98 16.59 39.21
CA ASN A 839 10.77 16.58 37.77
C ASN A 839 9.77 15.47 37.39
N THR A 840 9.00 15.71 36.34
CA THR A 840 8.06 14.76 35.74
C THR A 840 8.71 13.45 35.28
N THR A 841 7.93 12.37 35.36
CA THR A 841 8.34 11.02 34.95
C THR A 841 8.03 10.77 33.48
N ALA A 842 8.99 10.26 32.71
CA ALA A 842 8.79 9.93 31.30
C ALA A 842 7.89 8.69 31.09
N TYR A 843 8.21 7.60 31.78
CA TYR A 843 7.41 6.36 31.78
C TYR A 843 7.14 5.85 33.20
N LEU A 844 8.19 5.44 33.92
CA LEU A 844 8.11 4.91 35.28
C LEU A 844 9.35 5.36 36.06
N ASP A 845 9.16 5.84 37.28
CA ASP A 845 10.23 6.21 38.20
C ASP A 845 9.80 5.86 39.63
N THR A 846 10.77 5.63 40.51
CA THR A 846 10.51 5.34 41.93
C THR A 846 10.84 6.58 42.74
N LEU A 847 9.85 7.10 43.47
CA LEU A 847 10.07 8.10 44.51
C LEU A 847 10.69 7.41 45.72
N SER A 848 11.86 7.89 46.16
CA SER A 848 12.49 7.46 47.40
C SER A 848 12.60 8.68 48.32
N ILE A 849 11.97 8.61 49.50
CA ILE A 849 11.99 9.70 50.48
C ILE A 849 12.23 9.19 51.89
N THR A 850 12.98 9.96 52.68
CA THR A 850 13.18 9.76 54.10
C THR A 850 12.40 10.82 54.88
N LEU A 851 11.51 10.39 55.77
CA LEU A 851 10.69 11.26 56.62
C LEU A 851 10.99 11.00 58.10
N SER A 852 10.85 11.99 58.96
CA SER A 852 11.05 11.78 60.40
C SER A 852 9.97 10.86 60.97
N ASN A 853 10.40 9.88 61.76
CA ASN A 853 9.52 8.98 62.51
C ASN A 853 9.43 9.38 64.00
N LYS A 854 10.08 10.49 64.39
CA LYS A 854 10.03 11.02 65.75
C LYS A 854 8.59 11.46 66.08
N ASN A 855 8.13 11.05 67.26
CA ASN A 855 6.81 11.39 67.83
C ASN A 855 5.60 10.67 67.19
N TYR A 856 5.77 9.46 66.67
CA TYR A 856 4.64 8.61 66.21
C TYR A 856 4.53 7.37 67.11
N ASN A 857 3.29 7.00 67.46
CA ASN A 857 3.03 5.84 68.29
C ASN A 857 2.92 4.58 67.43
N SER A 858 3.26 3.42 68.01
CA SER A 858 2.94 2.13 67.41
C SER A 858 1.43 2.01 67.16
N GLY A 859 1.05 1.23 66.14
CA GLY A 859 -0.34 1.00 65.77
C GLY A 859 -0.66 1.39 64.32
N PRO A 860 -1.95 1.40 63.96
CA PRO A 860 -2.39 1.66 62.60
C PRO A 860 -2.10 3.10 62.17
N GLU A 861 -1.66 3.23 60.93
CA GLU A 861 -1.39 4.46 60.22
C GLU A 861 -2.08 4.45 58.87
N LYS A 862 -2.46 5.64 58.43
CA LYS A 862 -3.01 5.87 57.11
C LYS A 862 -2.09 6.80 56.33
N TRP A 863 -1.79 6.42 55.09
CA TRP A 863 -0.87 7.12 54.21
C TRP A 863 -1.58 7.53 52.93
N ASN A 864 -1.63 8.84 52.68
CA ASN A 864 -2.21 9.40 51.47
C ASN A 864 -1.11 10.00 50.60
N PHE A 865 -1.11 9.63 49.33
CA PHE A 865 -0.16 10.09 48.33
C PHE A 865 -0.92 10.85 47.25
N THR A 866 -0.56 12.11 47.01
CA THR A 866 -1.21 12.96 46.01
C THR A 866 -0.18 13.54 45.06
N ILE A 867 -0.34 13.27 43.76
CA ILE A 867 0.41 13.91 42.68
C ILE A 867 -0.26 15.25 42.35
N ASP A 868 0.52 16.31 42.23
CA ASP A 868 0.03 17.66 41.92
C ASP A 868 -1.12 18.12 42.84
N PRO A 869 -0.87 18.23 44.16
CA PRO A 869 -1.92 18.56 45.13
C PRO A 869 -2.56 19.94 44.92
N ASN A 870 -1.88 20.83 44.21
CA ASN A 870 -2.36 22.18 43.89
C ASN A 870 -3.02 22.27 42.51
N ASN A 871 -3.14 21.14 41.79
CA ASN A 871 -3.84 21.02 40.52
C ASN A 871 -3.27 21.93 39.40
N LEU A 872 -1.94 22.13 39.40
CA LEU A 872 -1.22 23.02 38.49
C LEU A 872 -0.90 22.38 37.14
N LEU A 873 -0.75 21.05 37.09
CA LEU A 873 -0.49 20.32 35.85
C LEU A 873 -1.77 20.13 35.06
N GLN A 874 -1.70 20.23 33.74
CA GLN A 874 -2.78 19.79 32.87
C GLN A 874 -2.56 18.32 32.52
N GLU A 875 -3.54 17.47 32.81
CA GLU A 875 -3.46 16.02 32.62
C GLU A 875 -4.72 15.49 31.92
N GLU A 876 -4.59 14.35 31.24
CA GLU A 876 -5.74 13.63 30.65
C GLU A 876 -6.71 13.16 31.73
N ASN A 877 -6.18 12.70 32.87
CA ASN A 877 -6.93 12.27 34.02
C ASN A 877 -6.20 12.73 35.28
N LYS A 878 -6.97 13.22 36.27
CA LYS A 878 -6.45 13.63 37.59
C LYS A 878 -7.00 12.77 38.71
N ALA A 879 -8.00 11.93 38.44
CA ALA A 879 -8.63 11.09 39.45
C ALA A 879 -7.70 9.96 39.94
N ASN A 880 -6.67 9.64 39.17
CA ASN A 880 -5.60 8.68 39.46
C ASN A 880 -4.37 9.30 40.16
N ASN A 881 -4.41 10.59 40.48
CA ASN A 881 -3.34 11.27 41.21
C ASN A 881 -3.33 10.95 42.71
N TYR A 882 -4.41 10.37 43.24
CA TYR A 882 -4.56 10.03 44.64
C TYR A 882 -4.40 8.53 44.87
N PHE A 883 -3.61 8.15 45.86
CA PHE A 883 -3.49 6.78 46.34
C PHE A 883 -3.45 6.77 47.86
N GLU A 884 -4.15 5.81 48.47
CA GLU A 884 -4.30 5.67 49.91
C GLU A 884 -3.99 4.23 50.33
N THR A 885 -3.29 4.07 51.45
CA THR A 885 -2.96 2.77 52.00
C THR A 885 -2.86 2.82 53.52
N ASP A 886 -3.19 1.70 54.16
CA ASP A 886 -2.97 1.50 55.58
C ASP A 886 -1.58 0.86 55.81
N PHE A 887 -0.96 1.21 56.92
CA PHE A 887 0.31 0.65 57.39
C PHE A 887 0.24 0.47 58.91
N ILE A 888 0.79 -0.60 59.47
CA ILE A 888 0.85 -0.79 60.93
C ILE A 888 2.28 -0.53 61.37
N LEU A 889 2.49 0.53 62.16
CA LEU A 889 3.79 0.82 62.77
C LEU A 889 4.02 -0.12 63.96
N PRO A 890 4.99 -1.05 63.90
CA PRO A 890 5.24 -2.00 64.99
C PRO A 890 5.80 -1.32 66.25
N GLU A 891 5.43 -1.83 67.43
CA GLU A 891 6.02 -1.47 68.72
C GLU A 891 7.31 -2.27 68.99
N SER A 892 8.31 -1.66 69.65
CA SER A 892 9.66 -2.24 69.73
C SER A 892 9.91 -3.36 70.76
N ASN A 893 8.90 -3.89 71.47
CA ASN A 893 9.09 -4.97 72.46
C ASN A 893 8.07 -6.08 72.12
N GLU A 894 8.38 -7.37 71.96
CA GLU A 894 9.27 -8.27 72.69
C GLU A 894 10.15 -9.11 71.75
N GLU A 895 11.27 -9.64 72.26
CA GLU A 895 12.06 -10.69 71.63
C GLU A 895 11.20 -11.96 71.49
N THR A 896 10.36 -11.96 70.47
CA THR A 896 9.90 -13.19 69.86
C THR A 896 11.15 -13.85 69.27
N PRO A 897 11.50 -15.09 69.69
CA PRO A 897 12.60 -15.82 69.09
C PRO A 897 12.40 -15.80 67.58
N ALA A 898 13.41 -15.35 66.83
CA ALA A 898 13.27 -15.30 65.38
C ALA A 898 12.90 -16.70 64.87
N GLN A 899 11.82 -16.79 64.12
CA GLN A 899 11.38 -17.99 63.45
C GLN A 899 11.25 -17.68 61.96
N ILE A 900 11.71 -18.61 61.12
CA ILE A 900 11.41 -18.54 59.69
C ILE A 900 10.02 -19.15 59.49
N SER A 901 9.03 -18.29 59.23
CA SER A 901 7.63 -18.72 59.06
C SER A 901 7.29 -19.11 57.63
N ASP A 902 8.03 -18.58 56.65
CA ASP A 902 7.90 -18.97 55.25
C ASP A 902 9.23 -18.76 54.50
N ALA A 903 9.49 -19.57 53.49
CA ALA A 903 10.64 -19.38 52.61
C ALA A 903 10.41 -20.10 51.29
N GLY A 904 11.07 -19.64 50.23
CA GLY A 904 11.03 -20.34 48.96
C GLY A 904 11.41 -19.46 47.78
N VAL A 905 10.92 -19.85 46.61
CA VAL A 905 11.20 -19.17 45.35
C VAL A 905 9.94 -19.10 44.48
N SER A 906 9.69 -17.94 43.90
CA SER A 906 8.54 -17.69 43.02
C SER A 906 8.88 -16.57 42.02
N PRO A 907 8.27 -16.48 40.83
CA PRO A 907 7.61 -17.60 40.18
C PRO A 907 8.63 -18.72 39.93
N ASN A 908 8.17 -19.96 39.94
CA ASN A 908 8.95 -21.13 39.61
C ASN A 908 8.00 -22.18 39.03
N PRO A 909 7.99 -22.41 37.70
CA PRO A 909 8.97 -21.97 36.72
C PRO A 909 9.02 -20.44 36.46
N SER A 910 10.15 -19.93 35.96
CA SER A 910 10.33 -18.51 35.59
C SER A 910 11.14 -18.31 34.31
N ASN A 911 10.85 -17.25 33.55
CA ASN A 911 11.57 -16.82 32.34
C ASN A 911 12.14 -15.40 32.42
N GLU A 912 11.94 -14.68 33.52
CA GLU A 912 12.47 -13.31 33.71
C GLU A 912 13.38 -13.22 34.93
N HIS A 913 12.91 -13.75 36.06
CA HIS A 913 13.62 -13.66 37.33
C HIS A 913 13.12 -14.71 38.34
N PHE A 914 13.98 -15.16 39.23
CA PHE A 914 13.58 -15.89 40.42
C PHE A 914 13.57 -14.94 41.61
N ARG A 915 12.44 -14.83 42.30
CA ARG A 915 12.34 -14.14 43.59
C ARG A 915 12.48 -15.17 44.69
N PHE A 916 13.66 -15.23 45.28
CA PHE A 916 13.89 -15.95 46.53
C PHE A 916 13.31 -15.13 47.66
N PHE A 917 12.61 -15.76 48.59
CA PHE A 917 12.03 -15.08 49.73
C PHE A 917 12.21 -15.88 51.01
N MET A 918 12.26 -15.17 52.13
CA MET A 918 12.31 -15.72 53.48
C MET A 918 11.62 -14.75 54.44
N ASN A 919 10.53 -15.18 55.06
CA ASN A 919 9.83 -14.41 56.07
C ASN A 919 10.38 -14.75 57.46
N ILE A 920 10.93 -13.76 58.15
CA ILE A 920 11.49 -13.90 59.50
C ILE A 920 10.58 -13.16 60.47
N ASP A 921 9.86 -13.88 61.32
CA ASP A 921 9.09 -13.29 62.40
C ASP A 921 9.94 -13.28 63.67
N GLY A 922 10.01 -12.20 64.45
CA GLY A 922 10.80 -12.13 65.70
C GLY A 922 11.63 -10.85 65.85
N LEU A 923 12.68 -10.86 66.70
CA LEU A 923 13.62 -9.73 66.84
C LEU A 923 15.11 -10.05 66.55
N VAL A 924 15.54 -11.32 66.51
CA VAL A 924 16.95 -11.68 66.31
C VAL A 924 17.25 -12.09 64.87
N LEU A 925 17.81 -11.19 64.08
CA LEU A 925 18.14 -11.46 62.69
C LEU A 925 19.37 -12.36 62.52
N PRO A 926 19.40 -13.25 61.51
CA PRO A 926 20.65 -13.86 61.09
C PRO A 926 21.61 -12.75 60.64
N GLU A 927 22.92 -12.93 60.81
CA GLU A 927 23.87 -11.92 60.31
C GLU A 927 23.78 -11.79 58.78
N LYS A 928 23.55 -12.92 58.11
CA LYS A 928 23.37 -13.03 56.66
C LYS A 928 22.42 -14.18 56.31
N TRP A 929 21.75 -14.08 55.18
CA TRP A 929 21.18 -15.24 54.49
C TRP A 929 21.80 -15.36 53.11
N LYS A 930 22.28 -16.54 52.76
CA LYS A 930 22.93 -16.83 51.48
C LYS A 930 21.97 -17.51 50.54
N ILE A 931 22.00 -17.13 49.27
CA ILE A 931 21.27 -17.81 48.22
C ILE A 931 22.28 -18.41 47.26
N LYS A 932 22.21 -19.72 47.08
CA LYS A 932 23.04 -20.45 46.14
C LYS A 932 22.17 -21.13 45.10
N VAL A 933 22.60 -21.05 43.85
CA VAL A 933 22.02 -21.82 42.75
C VAL A 933 23.13 -22.67 42.13
N PHE A 934 22.80 -23.91 41.86
CA PHE A 934 23.68 -24.92 41.29
C PHE A 934 23.08 -25.45 39.98
N ASP A 935 23.94 -25.87 39.06
CA ASP A 935 23.51 -26.76 37.99
C ASP A 935 23.20 -28.18 38.53
N ILE A 936 22.65 -29.05 37.68
CA ILE A 936 22.30 -30.43 38.06
C ILE A 936 23.52 -31.30 38.41
N GLN A 937 24.74 -30.85 38.08
CA GLN A 937 25.99 -31.50 38.46
C GLN A 937 26.55 -30.97 39.79
N GLY A 938 25.88 -30.01 40.43
CA GLY A 938 26.26 -29.44 41.72
C GLY A 938 27.28 -28.30 41.64
N ARG A 939 27.59 -27.77 40.45
CA ARG A 939 28.47 -26.60 40.30
C ARG A 939 27.69 -25.33 40.61
N THR A 940 28.24 -24.46 41.45
CA THR A 940 27.63 -23.17 41.81
C THR A 940 27.62 -22.22 40.61
N ILE A 941 26.44 -21.76 40.23
CA ILE A 941 26.23 -20.80 39.13
C ILE A 941 25.78 -19.42 39.62
N TYR A 942 25.29 -19.35 40.85
CA TYR A 942 24.94 -18.10 41.52
C TYR A 942 25.18 -18.27 43.02
N ASP A 943 25.87 -17.30 43.64
CA ASP A 943 26.12 -17.27 45.08
C ASP A 943 26.05 -15.79 45.51
N THR A 944 25.13 -15.48 46.42
CA THR A 944 24.98 -14.13 46.95
C THR A 944 24.72 -14.17 48.44
N GLU A 945 25.26 -13.19 49.16
CA GLU A 945 25.03 -12.99 50.58
C GLU A 945 24.25 -11.69 50.77
N LEU A 946 23.21 -11.74 51.58
CA LEU A 946 22.32 -10.60 51.83
C LEU A 946 22.18 -10.41 53.34
N GLN A 947 22.00 -9.16 53.75
CA GLN A 947 21.61 -8.87 55.13
C GLN A 947 20.09 -9.02 55.26
N PRO A 948 19.61 -9.91 56.15
CA PRO A 948 18.19 -10.10 56.37
C PRO A 948 17.61 -8.98 57.26
N HIS A 949 16.32 -8.74 57.12
CA HIS A 949 15.49 -7.90 57.96
C HIS A 949 14.27 -8.68 58.46
N LEU A 950 13.54 -8.15 59.43
CA LEU A 950 12.34 -8.80 59.97
C LEU A 950 11.22 -8.77 58.92
N GLY A 951 10.24 -9.66 59.04
CA GLY A 951 9.23 -9.88 58.01
C GLY A 951 9.84 -10.39 56.71
N LYS A 952 9.29 -9.93 55.58
CA LYS A 952 9.49 -10.55 54.27
C LYS A 952 10.79 -10.10 53.60
N ASN A 953 11.81 -10.95 53.62
CA ASN A 953 13.03 -10.78 52.84
C ASN A 953 12.80 -11.28 51.43
N GLU A 954 13.21 -10.51 50.43
CA GLU A 954 13.12 -10.92 49.02
C GLU A 954 14.41 -10.55 48.27
N HIS A 955 14.83 -11.46 47.40
CA HIS A 955 15.92 -11.23 46.47
C HIS A 955 15.54 -11.66 45.08
N ILE A 956 15.64 -10.73 44.14
CA ILE A 956 15.34 -10.97 42.73
C ILE A 956 16.64 -11.25 42.01
N TRP A 957 16.83 -12.49 41.62
CA TRP A 957 17.89 -12.89 40.71
C TRP A 957 17.34 -12.96 39.28
N ARG A 958 17.96 -12.23 38.36
CA ARG A 958 17.71 -12.31 36.92
C ARG A 958 18.85 -13.11 36.29
N PRO A 959 18.65 -14.39 35.93
CA PRO A 959 19.68 -15.17 35.28
C PRO A 959 20.11 -14.52 33.95
N VAL A 960 21.41 -14.27 33.80
CA VAL A 960 21.99 -13.70 32.57
C VAL A 960 22.85 -14.78 31.92
N ARG A 961 22.58 -15.10 30.65
CA ARG A 961 23.29 -16.15 29.87
C ARG A 961 23.20 -17.56 30.45
N MET A 962 22.12 -17.87 31.15
CA MET A 962 21.87 -19.21 31.70
C MET A 962 20.90 -19.96 30.77
N PRO A 963 21.22 -21.18 30.30
CA PRO A 963 20.34 -21.93 29.41
C PRO A 963 19.05 -22.37 30.12
N ALA A 964 17.93 -22.43 29.41
CA ALA A 964 16.69 -23.00 29.93
C ALA A 964 16.93 -24.42 30.44
N GLY A 965 16.38 -24.75 31.61
CA GLY A 965 16.63 -26.02 32.26
C GLY A 965 16.27 -26.03 33.73
N MET A 966 16.50 -27.20 34.34
CA MET A 966 16.34 -27.39 35.77
C MET A 966 17.66 -27.08 36.48
N TYR A 967 17.56 -26.34 37.58
CA TYR A 967 18.66 -26.00 38.46
C TYR A 967 18.29 -26.33 39.90
N LEU A 968 19.24 -26.34 40.81
CA LEU A 968 19.00 -26.53 42.23
C LEU A 968 19.27 -25.23 42.97
N TYR A 969 18.48 -24.92 43.98
CA TYR A 969 18.74 -23.77 44.84
C TYR A 969 18.78 -24.17 46.31
N ARG A 970 19.47 -23.34 47.08
CA ARG A 970 19.55 -23.42 48.53
C ARG A 970 19.57 -22.01 49.12
N ILE A 971 18.71 -21.81 50.11
CA ILE A 971 18.64 -20.64 50.98
C ILE A 971 19.28 -21.04 52.32
N GLU A 972 20.33 -20.33 52.74
CA GLU A 972 21.10 -20.62 53.96
C GLU A 972 21.13 -19.41 54.90
N PRO A 973 20.27 -19.34 55.92
CA PRO A 973 20.48 -18.41 57.04
C PRO A 973 21.75 -18.79 57.82
N ASP A 974 22.53 -17.81 58.28
CA ASP A 974 23.78 -18.06 59.04
C ASP A 974 23.52 -18.74 60.41
N LYS A 975 24.50 -19.51 60.90
CA LYS A 975 24.45 -20.56 61.95
C LYS A 975 24.09 -20.14 63.39
N ARG A 976 23.25 -19.13 63.61
CA ARG A 976 22.51 -19.00 64.87
C ARG A 976 21.17 -19.71 64.68
N TYR A 977 20.85 -20.69 65.53
CA TYR A 977 19.61 -21.48 65.41
C TYR A 977 18.37 -20.58 65.48
N ILE A 978 17.83 -20.22 64.30
CA ILE A 978 16.52 -19.61 64.12
C ILE A 978 15.56 -20.77 63.83
N PRO A 979 14.67 -21.14 64.76
CA PRO A 979 13.73 -22.23 64.54
C PRO A 979 12.96 -22.05 63.22
N SER A 980 12.66 -23.14 62.52
CA SER A 980 11.76 -23.15 61.37
C SER A 980 11.02 -24.49 61.34
N SER A 981 9.87 -24.55 60.67
CA SER A 981 9.16 -25.83 60.55
C SER A 981 9.80 -26.70 59.46
N ASP A 982 9.64 -28.04 59.54
CA ASP A 982 10.10 -28.98 58.49
C ASP A 982 9.63 -28.59 57.08
N LYS A 983 8.47 -27.94 56.97
CA LYS A 983 7.93 -27.44 55.70
C LYS A 983 8.78 -26.31 55.13
N VAL A 984 9.21 -25.39 55.98
CA VAL A 984 10.04 -24.23 55.62
C VAL A 984 11.47 -24.68 55.31
N GLU A 985 12.03 -25.62 56.08
CA GLU A 985 13.33 -26.22 55.75
C GLU A 985 13.34 -26.90 54.38
N LYS A 986 12.28 -27.64 54.05
CA LYS A 986 12.10 -28.23 52.71
C LYS A 986 11.91 -27.18 51.62
N ALA A 987 11.36 -26.02 51.92
CA ALA A 987 11.16 -24.94 50.95
C ALA A 987 12.40 -24.05 50.77
N MET A 988 13.36 -24.10 51.70
CA MET A 988 14.66 -23.42 51.55
C MET A 988 15.59 -24.13 50.57
N THR A 989 15.27 -25.36 50.15
CA THR A 989 16.03 -26.09 49.11
C THR A 989 15.08 -26.63 48.06
N GLY A 990 15.48 -26.62 46.79
CA GLY A 990 14.60 -27.16 45.77
C GLY A 990 15.12 -27.00 44.35
N LYS A 991 14.21 -27.21 43.39
CA LYS A 991 14.50 -27.07 41.96
C LYS A 991 14.05 -25.70 41.47
N LEU A 992 14.84 -25.04 40.64
CA LEU A 992 14.41 -23.92 39.81
C LEU A 992 14.20 -24.41 38.39
N ILE A 993 13.11 -24.01 37.76
CA ILE A 993 12.85 -24.27 36.35
C ILE A 993 12.98 -22.94 35.60
N TRP A 994 14.12 -22.75 34.94
CA TRP A 994 14.41 -21.57 34.14
C TRP A 994 13.97 -21.81 32.70
N MET A 995 13.18 -20.89 32.15
CA MET A 995 12.48 -21.08 30.87
C MET A 995 13.01 -20.20 29.72
N HIS A 996 14.06 -19.41 29.94
CA HIS A 996 14.60 -18.46 28.95
C HIS A 996 15.93 -18.89 28.34
#